data_AF-A0A1F8AD02-F1
#
_entry.id   AF-A0A1F8AD02-F1
#
_cell.length_a   1.000
_cell.length_b   1.000
_cell.length_c   1.000
_cell.angle_alpha   90.00
_cell.angle_beta   90.00
_cell.angle_gamma   90.00
#
_symmetry.space_group_name_H-M   'P 1'
#
loop_
_entity.id
_entity.type
_entity.pdbx_description
1 polymer ?
#
loop_
_entity_poly.entity_id
_entity_poly.type
_entity_poly.pdbx_seq_one_letter_code
_entity_poly.pdbx_strand_id
1 'polypeptide(L)'
;MHGQLWHGLAAIATLAGCALANPLGYWNVQGNASLNTERLMGRDTTEFDQTDLSFITRMAAIGDSYSAGIGAGDRLGSVLDALDSTSDWACSRYDHAYPYLINTDERLGDPGTRTFEFKSCSGAVINDVINDQIPNISGNQQVILLSAGGNDAELSNILNQCIFQWSALQAVQVNQAKTAALANQDYTWAETFDWDSLGYGCDGQLTRTKNIIDGDAFSMRLDSVIEAAKEKLASDGMIYYTGYAKFFAEDLSSECDDVSWSTWIYKLKKPFQSSEKLTKDHRKIMNDLVDAANSQILAAVKRAGDKVKFVDYDSYVGQFNGRFCEDGVDESTSESNTRTGLMFYELSTWDLIGGNPWKRSVDYPLEGTFEGTVNQLAQITLLMDTDAELADQDMIADAATASIAAYDEVELSSAGIPNILPDGYGRVFHPQILLHRIIAELVIYEMVNKNEQDNGFPAIPEELSFGSCPRFPSSGSNASDGQQIAVASYINPLADPAAWDRLITYPLEKMPILVANVVNGPDSAVDKTWADVINRASASGKIVLGYVRTGYLGVSDQKFTTRLGSGDLADWTAQIEEDVDMWYTLYGSRIGGIFFDEGWPECGDNNEYVDLYKYINDYTKRTHPGAYTVLNPGSPMASCFEDTMDTLLTFELSYEAYTNSYTPNDWTPKDPRKLWHIVYNVPESAVGEVTKLAKERGAGFLQLTDDTLPNPYDTLPVDSYVQSMMDAIEGGSPFNADASSWTSGSAAAAVSGLSVLASDYTSAQLSWDAALNALGYYVYSGDSVIASVPNSMTTITIGGLQPGARHAFHVSAVGGGGNLGSASSTVAVITESLPNGNTIANYHSSPGADSTTIQADILVPYAFIRLYIWNSVGCEFDTDPGWSVNFKIDEYVCTHYMVEGTTLYKYSGTLPEGSTAPPWAWSVVGPITLDIKDYTYTWTLPLGTSTIDTSKFVIQAQGYNPLTNVFEPDPSDYTCKGSSMCTTPNFLKWCDHAVNTLQRNDDTSYFATSANETGINQSGNCWGDQTRGCGVFIQGDESCSISGNDLWNDYQNIRQVGGCSKCGSFYREDGCQITIDYVYQCDNHG
;
A
#
# COMPACT_ATOMS: atom_id res chain seq x y z
N MET A 1 -0.94 30.32 56.72
CA MET A 1 -1.25 31.43 55.79
C MET A 1 -0.14 31.48 54.77
N HIS A 2 -0.38 31.05 53.53
CA HIS A 2 0.23 31.51 52.26
C HIS A 2 -0.60 30.81 51.16
N GLY A 3 -1.14 31.59 50.22
CA GLY A 3 -2.35 31.27 49.46
C GLY A 3 -2.12 30.64 48.09
N GLN A 4 -3.00 29.68 47.79
CA GLN A 4 -3.63 29.32 46.51
C GLN A 4 -2.76 29.26 45.25
N LEU A 5 -2.26 28.04 44.99
CA LEU A 5 -2.02 27.46 43.68
C LEU A 5 -3.25 26.61 43.30
N TRP A 6 -3.90 26.94 42.19
CA TRP A 6 -4.80 26.05 41.44
C TRP A 6 -4.25 26.03 40.01
N HIS A 7 -4.19 24.83 39.42
CA HIS A 7 -3.92 24.42 38.03
C HIS A 7 -2.89 23.28 38.01
N GLY A 8 -3.39 22.05 37.86
CA GLY A 8 -2.57 20.85 37.75
C GLY A 8 -3.40 19.60 38.02
N LEU A 9 -4.24 19.20 37.05
CA LEU A 9 -4.82 17.86 36.87
C LEU A 9 -5.78 17.89 35.66
N ALA A 10 -5.29 17.44 34.50
CA ALA A 10 -6.06 16.89 33.37
C ALA A 10 -5.07 16.60 32.21
N ALA A 11 -4.37 15.48 32.32
CA ALA A 11 -3.69 14.81 31.21
C ALA A 11 -4.01 13.31 31.37
N ILE A 12 -4.20 12.61 30.26
CA ILE A 12 -4.77 11.26 30.08
C ILE A 12 -6.25 11.31 29.63
N ALA A 13 -6.47 11.62 28.35
CA ALA A 13 -7.65 11.25 27.55
C ALA A 13 -7.45 11.56 26.05
N THR A 14 -6.32 11.19 25.45
CA THR A 14 -6.03 11.45 24.01
C THR A 14 -5.24 10.32 23.33
N LEU A 15 -5.52 9.06 23.65
CA LEU A 15 -4.91 7.89 22.98
C LEU A 15 -5.92 6.75 22.84
N ALA A 16 -6.93 6.89 21.98
CA ALA A 16 -7.75 5.77 21.49
C ALA A 16 -8.51 6.24 20.24
N GLY A 17 -7.86 6.21 19.08
CA GLY A 17 -8.51 6.63 17.84
C GLY A 17 -7.59 6.86 16.65
N CYS A 18 -6.42 6.21 16.58
CA CYS A 18 -5.53 6.21 15.41
C CYS A 18 -4.51 5.06 15.57
N ALA A 19 -4.99 3.83 15.51
CA ALA A 19 -4.17 2.63 15.29
C ALA A 19 -5.17 1.51 15.07
N LEU A 20 -5.33 1.03 13.83
CA LEU A 20 -5.86 -0.30 13.47
C LEU A 20 -5.94 -0.46 11.96
N ALA A 21 -4.76 -0.45 11.35
CA ALA A 21 -4.36 -1.37 10.28
C ALA A 21 -2.87 -1.11 10.06
N ASN A 22 -2.02 -1.93 10.69
CA ASN A 22 -0.78 -2.52 10.14
C ASN A 22 0.31 -2.74 11.22
N PRO A 23 0.40 -3.90 11.90
CA PRO A 23 1.67 -4.32 12.47
C PRO A 23 2.47 -4.97 11.33
N LEU A 24 3.27 -4.14 10.65
CA LEU A 24 4.35 -4.51 9.70
C LEU A 24 3.89 -4.93 8.29
N GLY A 25 3.83 -3.95 7.37
CA GLY A 25 3.32 -4.15 6.01
C GLY A 25 4.27 -4.86 5.06
N TYR A 26 3.74 -5.84 4.30
CA TYR A 26 4.09 -6.20 2.92
C TYR A 26 3.07 -7.25 2.40
N TRP A 27 2.60 -7.07 1.15
CA TRP A 27 1.82 -7.99 0.28
C TRP A 27 0.26 -8.00 0.28
N ASN A 28 -0.25 -7.50 -0.87
CA ASN A 28 -1.58 -7.47 -1.50
C ASN A 28 -2.58 -8.63 -1.22
N VAL A 29 -3.76 -8.29 -0.66
CA VAL A 29 -5.13 -8.66 -1.15
C VAL A 29 -6.12 -7.54 -0.70
N GLN A 30 -7.03 -7.14 -1.59
CA GLN A 30 -8.05 -6.09 -1.42
C GLN A 30 -9.04 -6.39 -0.27
N GLY A 31 -9.36 -5.39 0.56
CA GLY A 31 -10.42 -5.52 1.57
C GLY A 31 -10.27 -4.55 2.74
N ASN A 32 -10.61 -3.29 2.49
CA ASN A 32 -10.62 -2.21 3.47
C ASN A 32 -11.56 -2.62 4.66
N ALA A 33 -11.40 -2.15 5.90
CA ALA A 33 -12.46 -2.18 6.96
C ALA A 33 -12.23 -1.10 8.04
N SER A 34 -13.00 0.00 7.96
CA SER A 34 -13.15 1.00 9.02
C SER A 34 -14.60 1.48 8.95
N LEU A 35 -15.35 1.18 10.02
CA LEU A 35 -16.77 1.47 10.19
C LEU A 35 -16.92 2.91 10.66
N ASN A 36 -17.68 3.71 9.89
CA ASN A 36 -18.14 5.03 10.27
C ASN A 36 -19.67 4.97 10.34
N THR A 37 -20.22 5.45 11.43
CA THR A 37 -21.45 4.93 12.06
C THR A 37 -22.72 5.73 11.80
N GLU A 38 -22.64 6.76 10.95
CA GLU A 38 -23.71 7.75 10.81
C GLU A 38 -24.75 7.50 9.70
N ARG A 39 -24.72 6.39 8.95
CA ARG A 39 -25.64 6.23 7.81
C ARG A 39 -26.23 4.85 7.56
N LEU A 40 -26.43 4.03 8.59
CA LEU A 40 -27.20 2.81 8.40
C LEU A 40 -28.70 3.03 8.29
N MET A 41 -29.21 4.21 8.65
CA MET A 41 -30.63 4.49 8.57
C MET A 41 -30.82 5.99 8.38
N GLY A 42 -31.32 6.41 7.23
CA GLY A 42 -31.82 7.77 7.05
C GLY A 42 -33.11 7.73 6.26
N ARG A 43 -34.26 7.69 6.95
CA ARG A 43 -35.49 8.24 6.37
C ARG A 43 -35.53 9.71 6.73
N ASP A 44 -35.68 10.53 5.70
CA ASP A 44 -35.85 11.99 5.81
C ASP A 44 -37.11 12.31 6.63
N THR A 45 -36.98 12.35 7.96
CA THR A 45 -38.01 12.82 8.86
C THR A 45 -37.42 13.91 9.74
N THR A 46 -37.96 15.11 9.60
CA THR A 46 -37.39 16.37 10.08
C THR A 46 -37.49 16.57 11.61
N GLU A 47 -37.60 15.51 12.42
CA GLU A 47 -37.84 15.61 13.87
C GLU A 47 -37.28 14.47 14.76
N PHE A 48 -36.82 13.33 14.22
CA PHE A 48 -36.30 12.18 15.00
C PHE A 48 -34.97 11.69 14.42
N ASP A 49 -33.91 11.67 15.22
CA ASP A 49 -32.64 11.02 14.89
C ASP A 49 -32.65 9.58 15.43
N GLN A 50 -32.80 8.63 14.51
CA GLN A 50 -32.75 7.20 14.80
C GLN A 50 -31.41 6.71 15.34
N THR A 51 -30.31 7.37 14.97
CA THR A 51 -28.94 7.00 15.41
C THR A 51 -28.60 7.52 16.80
N ASP A 52 -29.40 8.44 17.34
CA ASP A 52 -29.26 8.90 18.73
C ASP A 52 -29.72 7.81 19.71
N LEU A 53 -28.74 7.12 20.29
CA LEU A 53 -28.90 6.12 21.35
C LEU A 53 -28.51 6.68 22.72
N SER A 54 -28.36 8.00 22.89
CA SER A 54 -27.93 8.63 24.15
C SER A 54 -28.90 8.42 25.31
N PHE A 55 -30.13 7.97 25.03
CA PHE A 55 -31.09 7.53 26.03
C PHE A 55 -30.66 6.24 26.77
N ILE A 56 -29.68 5.50 26.25
CA ILE A 56 -29.11 4.31 26.89
C ILE A 56 -28.10 4.75 27.95
N THR A 57 -28.57 4.79 29.19
CA THR A 57 -27.78 5.21 30.36
C THR A 57 -27.34 4.04 31.24
N ARG A 58 -27.87 2.84 31.02
CA ARG A 58 -27.55 1.62 31.76
C ARG A 58 -27.35 0.43 30.84
N MET A 59 -26.13 -0.11 30.84
CA MET A 59 -25.79 -1.30 30.07
C MET A 59 -24.85 -2.23 30.84
N ALA A 60 -24.95 -3.52 30.54
CA ALA A 60 -24.07 -4.54 31.11
C ALA A 60 -23.58 -5.50 30.02
N ALA A 61 -22.39 -6.05 30.23
CA ALA A 61 -21.84 -7.09 29.37
C ALA A 61 -21.49 -8.32 30.20
N ILE A 62 -22.06 -9.46 29.83
CA ILE A 62 -21.89 -10.75 30.48
C ILE A 62 -21.53 -11.78 29.41
N GLY A 63 -20.72 -12.76 29.76
CA GLY A 63 -20.34 -13.80 28.82
C GLY A 63 -18.97 -14.40 29.03
N ASP A 64 -18.51 -15.08 27.99
CA ASP A 64 -17.25 -15.80 27.90
C ASP A 64 -16.10 -14.93 27.37
N SER A 65 -15.03 -15.59 26.91
CA SER A 65 -13.83 -14.96 26.38
C SER A 65 -14.05 -14.13 25.12
N TYR A 66 -15.07 -14.44 24.31
CA TYR A 66 -15.40 -13.67 23.10
C TYR A 66 -16.02 -12.32 23.45
N SER A 67 -16.68 -12.21 24.61
CA SER A 67 -17.14 -10.92 25.14
C SER A 67 -16.07 -10.21 25.98
N ALA A 68 -15.20 -10.95 26.67
CA ALA A 68 -14.06 -10.37 27.38
C ALA A 68 -13.01 -9.76 26.43
N GLY A 69 -12.88 -10.32 25.21
CA GLY A 69 -12.03 -9.82 24.13
C GLY A 69 -10.56 -10.18 24.27
N ILE A 70 -10.26 -11.44 24.60
CA ILE A 70 -8.89 -11.90 24.82
C ILE A 70 -7.97 -11.53 23.65
N GLY A 71 -6.95 -10.72 23.93
CA GLY A 71 -5.96 -10.26 22.96
C GLY A 71 -6.33 -8.96 22.24
N ALA A 72 -7.57 -8.49 22.34
CA ALA A 72 -8.04 -7.31 21.62
C ALA A 72 -7.67 -6.01 22.34
N GLY A 73 -6.42 -5.55 22.17
CA GLY A 73 -5.93 -4.28 22.73
C GLY A 73 -5.23 -4.45 24.09
N ASP A 74 -5.44 -3.50 25.00
CA ASP A 74 -4.85 -3.53 26.34
C ASP A 74 -5.77 -4.26 27.34
N ARG A 75 -5.18 -5.16 28.12
CA ARG A 75 -5.89 -5.86 29.21
C ARG A 75 -6.22 -4.85 30.31
N LEU A 76 -7.49 -4.79 30.68
CA LEU A 76 -8.03 -3.92 31.71
C LEU A 76 -7.61 -4.40 33.11
N GLY A 77 -7.56 -3.46 34.06
CA GLY A 77 -7.19 -3.74 35.46
C GLY A 77 -5.67 -3.73 35.70
N SER A 78 -5.24 -4.42 36.75
CA SER A 78 -3.83 -4.49 37.18
C SER A 78 -3.42 -5.93 37.43
N VAL A 79 -2.19 -6.29 37.06
CA VAL A 79 -1.60 -7.60 37.38
C VAL A 79 -1.57 -7.90 38.89
N LEU A 80 -1.60 -6.86 39.73
CA LEU A 80 -1.71 -7.02 41.18
C LEU A 80 -3.05 -7.61 41.62
N ASP A 81 -4.09 -7.47 40.80
CA ASP A 81 -5.44 -7.99 41.04
C ASP A 81 -5.66 -9.33 40.35
N ALA A 82 -4.62 -9.98 39.81
CA ALA A 82 -4.71 -11.25 39.11
C ALA A 82 -5.27 -12.40 39.96
N LEU A 83 -5.20 -12.28 41.30
CA LEU A 83 -5.73 -13.26 42.24
C LEU A 83 -7.17 -12.95 42.70
N ASP A 84 -7.73 -11.79 42.34
CA ASP A 84 -9.16 -11.53 42.51
C ASP A 84 -9.89 -12.03 41.27
N SER A 85 -10.55 -13.19 41.38
CA SER A 85 -11.31 -13.84 40.31
C SER A 85 -12.40 -12.98 39.67
N THR A 86 -12.76 -11.85 40.28
CA THR A 86 -13.77 -10.92 39.75
C THR A 86 -13.18 -9.69 39.07
N SER A 87 -11.87 -9.49 39.17
CA SER A 87 -11.16 -8.34 38.60
C SER A 87 -11.13 -8.39 37.07
N ASP A 88 -10.96 -7.22 36.45
CA ASP A 88 -10.81 -7.12 35.00
C ASP A 88 -9.59 -7.89 34.50
N TRP A 89 -8.51 -7.88 35.29
CA TRP A 89 -7.29 -8.61 34.97
C TRP A 89 -7.56 -10.11 34.98
N ALA A 90 -8.06 -10.68 36.09
CA ALA A 90 -8.29 -12.12 36.19
C ALA A 90 -9.27 -12.65 35.13
N CYS A 91 -10.30 -11.87 34.78
CA CYS A 91 -11.26 -12.22 33.75
C CYS A 91 -10.80 -11.99 32.31
N SER A 92 -9.59 -11.43 32.11
CA SER A 92 -9.01 -11.12 30.81
C SER A 92 -9.91 -10.22 29.96
N ARG A 93 -10.39 -9.12 30.55
CA ARG A 93 -11.18 -8.10 29.83
C ARG A 93 -10.25 -7.11 29.13
N TYR A 94 -10.59 -6.71 27.91
CA TYR A 94 -9.77 -5.80 27.10
C TYR A 94 -10.54 -4.56 26.64
N ASP A 95 -9.80 -3.50 26.32
CA ASP A 95 -10.35 -2.20 25.88
C ASP A 95 -10.81 -2.16 24.41
N HIS A 96 -10.45 -3.14 23.57
CA HIS A 96 -11.02 -3.28 22.21
C HIS A 96 -11.97 -4.47 22.08
N ALA A 97 -12.41 -5.05 23.21
CA ALA A 97 -13.51 -5.99 23.22
C ALA A 97 -14.80 -5.32 22.73
N TYR A 98 -15.63 -6.04 21.95
CA TYR A 98 -16.86 -5.47 21.38
C TYR A 98 -17.79 -4.79 22.41
N PRO A 99 -17.92 -5.26 23.68
CA PRO A 99 -18.72 -4.55 24.67
C PRO A 99 -18.13 -3.21 25.10
N TYR A 100 -16.79 -3.12 25.18
CA TYR A 100 -16.11 -1.88 25.50
C TYR A 100 -16.24 -0.89 24.34
N LEU A 101 -16.09 -1.37 23.10
CA LEU A 101 -16.28 -0.56 21.89
C LEU A 101 -17.69 0.04 21.82
N ILE A 102 -18.73 -0.76 22.07
CA ILE A 102 -20.12 -0.28 22.17
C ILE A 102 -20.27 0.75 23.30
N ASN A 103 -19.62 0.53 24.44
CA ASN A 103 -19.67 1.48 25.55
C ASN A 103 -19.03 2.84 25.18
N THR A 104 -18.01 2.86 24.33
CA THR A 104 -17.36 4.09 23.87
C THR A 104 -17.94 4.67 22.58
N ASP A 105 -18.97 4.05 22.00
CA ASP A 105 -19.59 4.51 20.75
C ASP A 105 -20.31 5.85 20.95
N GLU A 106 -20.02 6.82 20.08
CA GLU A 106 -20.52 8.19 20.15
C GLU A 106 -22.04 8.28 20.03
N ARG A 107 -22.68 7.33 19.32
CA ARG A 107 -24.15 7.27 19.18
C ARG A 107 -24.85 7.08 20.52
N LEU A 108 -24.19 6.48 21.51
CA LEU A 108 -24.75 6.33 22.86
C LEU A 108 -24.43 7.55 23.77
N GLY A 109 -23.89 8.64 23.21
CA GLY A 109 -23.53 9.85 23.95
C GLY A 109 -22.31 9.69 24.85
N ASP A 110 -22.10 10.66 25.76
CA ASP A 110 -20.94 10.69 26.68
C ASP A 110 -20.90 9.44 27.58
N PRO A 111 -19.85 8.58 27.47
CA PRO A 111 -19.70 7.40 28.31
C PRO A 111 -19.69 7.70 29.80
N GLY A 112 -19.23 8.90 30.22
CA GLY A 112 -19.22 9.33 31.62
C GLY A 112 -20.61 9.52 32.22
N THR A 113 -21.65 9.62 31.39
CA THR A 113 -23.05 9.70 31.83
C THR A 113 -23.73 8.33 31.90
N ARG A 114 -23.06 7.27 31.45
CA ARG A 114 -23.57 5.90 31.39
C ARG A 114 -23.01 5.05 32.53
N THR A 115 -23.85 4.17 33.06
CA THR A 115 -23.38 3.07 33.93
C THR A 115 -23.14 1.85 33.05
N PHE A 116 -21.87 1.50 32.83
CA PHE A 116 -21.48 0.28 32.15
C PHE A 116 -20.89 -0.74 33.14
N GLU A 117 -21.53 -1.92 33.21
CA GLU A 117 -21.09 -3.03 34.08
C GLU A 117 -20.51 -4.16 33.22
N PHE A 118 -19.18 -4.15 33.02
CA PHE A 118 -18.48 -5.18 32.26
C PHE A 118 -18.12 -6.37 33.16
N LYS A 119 -18.80 -7.51 33.01
CA LYS A 119 -18.69 -8.71 33.84
C LYS A 119 -18.33 -10.00 33.10
N SER A 120 -18.17 -9.97 31.77
CA SER A 120 -17.68 -11.10 30.98
C SER A 120 -16.36 -11.65 31.51
N CYS A 121 -16.12 -12.96 31.40
CA CYS A 121 -14.94 -13.59 31.97
C CYS A 121 -14.47 -14.75 31.09
N SER A 122 -13.15 -14.80 30.84
CA SER A 122 -12.53 -15.91 30.13
C SER A 122 -12.82 -17.27 30.78
N GLY A 123 -13.14 -18.28 29.97
CA GLY A 123 -13.45 -19.64 30.43
C GLY A 123 -14.86 -19.83 30.98
N ALA A 124 -15.65 -18.77 31.16
CA ALA A 124 -17.00 -18.86 31.73
C ALA A 124 -17.91 -19.79 30.91
N VAL A 125 -18.53 -20.76 31.57
CA VAL A 125 -19.69 -21.49 31.05
C VAL A 125 -20.98 -20.77 31.44
N ILE A 126 -22.11 -21.17 30.84
CA ILE A 126 -23.43 -20.59 31.14
C ILE A 126 -23.74 -20.57 32.64
N ASN A 127 -23.36 -21.60 33.38
CA ASN A 127 -23.58 -21.65 34.82
C ASN A 127 -22.81 -20.53 35.56
N ASP A 128 -21.59 -20.21 35.14
CA ASP A 128 -20.78 -19.14 35.74
C ASP A 128 -21.39 -17.77 35.41
N VAL A 129 -21.91 -17.61 34.19
CA VAL A 129 -22.65 -16.40 33.81
C VAL A 129 -23.87 -16.20 34.73
N ILE A 130 -24.63 -17.26 35.02
CA ILE A 130 -25.81 -17.21 35.89
C ILE A 130 -25.45 -16.98 37.37
N ASN A 131 -24.41 -17.62 37.87
CA ASN A 131 -24.10 -17.62 39.31
C ASN A 131 -23.15 -16.51 39.73
N ASP A 132 -22.25 -16.09 38.83
CA ASP A 132 -21.13 -15.21 39.18
C ASP A 132 -21.17 -13.88 38.43
N GLN A 133 -21.80 -13.80 37.25
CA GLN A 133 -21.85 -12.54 36.49
C GLN A 133 -23.18 -11.81 36.66
N ILE A 134 -24.32 -12.45 36.38
CA ILE A 134 -25.67 -11.84 36.43
C ILE A 134 -26.01 -11.28 37.83
N PRO A 135 -25.67 -11.93 38.96
CA PRO A 135 -25.95 -11.36 40.28
C PRO A 135 -25.19 -10.06 40.55
N ASN A 136 -24.04 -9.89 39.90
CA ASN A 136 -23.12 -8.76 40.07
C ASN A 136 -23.33 -7.61 39.08
N ILE A 137 -24.39 -7.66 38.26
CA ILE A 137 -24.89 -6.50 37.51
C ILE A 137 -26.13 -5.92 38.19
N SER A 138 -26.26 -4.60 38.18
CA SER A 138 -27.44 -3.91 38.72
C SER A 138 -28.70 -4.18 37.87
N GLY A 139 -29.89 -3.96 38.44
CA GLY A 139 -31.15 -4.08 37.71
C GLY A 139 -31.48 -2.85 36.86
N ASN A 140 -32.58 -2.93 36.09
CA ASN A 140 -33.03 -1.91 35.14
C ASN A 140 -32.02 -1.62 34.02
N GLN A 141 -31.39 -2.67 33.47
CA GLN A 141 -30.51 -2.56 32.32
C GLN A 141 -31.32 -2.29 31.04
N GLN A 142 -30.94 -1.28 30.26
CA GLN A 142 -31.54 -1.02 28.94
C GLN A 142 -30.90 -1.92 27.87
N VAL A 143 -29.63 -2.28 28.06
CA VAL A 143 -28.88 -3.17 27.18
C VAL A 143 -28.15 -4.21 28.01
N ILE A 144 -28.27 -5.48 27.62
CA ILE A 144 -27.38 -6.56 28.09
C ILE A 144 -26.74 -7.20 26.86
N LEU A 145 -25.42 -7.16 26.80
CA LEU A 145 -24.61 -7.84 25.79
C LEU A 145 -24.25 -9.23 26.32
N LEU A 146 -24.55 -10.28 25.55
CA LEU A 146 -24.39 -11.67 25.96
C LEU A 146 -23.66 -12.52 24.90
N SER A 147 -22.56 -13.16 25.30
CA SER A 147 -21.87 -14.23 24.55
C SER A 147 -21.65 -15.42 25.46
N ALA A 148 -22.31 -16.56 25.20
CA ALA A 148 -22.10 -17.78 25.98
C ALA A 148 -22.48 -19.03 25.17
N GLY A 149 -21.97 -20.18 25.60
CA GLY A 149 -22.30 -21.49 25.01
C GLY A 149 -21.14 -22.22 24.34
N GLY A 150 -20.09 -21.51 23.91
CA GLY A 150 -18.90 -22.13 23.31
C GLY A 150 -18.16 -23.06 24.28
N ASN A 151 -17.94 -22.60 25.51
CA ASN A 151 -17.33 -23.42 26.57
C ASN A 151 -18.24 -24.59 26.99
N ASP A 152 -19.57 -24.38 27.01
CA ASP A 152 -20.57 -25.41 27.29
C ASP A 152 -20.62 -26.51 26.21
N ALA A 153 -20.13 -26.23 25.01
CA ALA A 153 -19.94 -27.15 23.90
C ALA A 153 -18.53 -27.79 23.87
N GLU A 154 -17.69 -27.53 24.88
CA GLU A 154 -16.35 -28.09 25.04
C GLU A 154 -15.35 -27.69 23.92
N LEU A 155 -15.40 -26.44 23.41
CA LEU A 155 -14.47 -25.96 22.38
C LEU A 155 -12.99 -26.16 22.77
N SER A 156 -12.61 -25.86 24.02
CA SER A 156 -11.23 -26.06 24.49
C SER A 156 -10.76 -27.51 24.37
N ASN A 157 -11.67 -28.49 24.53
CA ASN A 157 -11.35 -29.90 24.34
C ASN A 157 -11.19 -30.25 22.86
N ILE A 158 -11.94 -29.62 21.95
CA ILE A 158 -11.70 -29.75 20.50
C ILE A 158 -10.32 -29.21 20.15
N LEU A 159 -9.96 -28.02 20.63
CA LEU A 159 -8.64 -27.44 20.39
C LEU A 159 -7.52 -28.37 20.91
N ASN A 160 -7.70 -28.97 22.08
CA ASN A 160 -6.77 -29.96 22.60
C ASN A 160 -6.72 -31.24 21.74
N GLN A 161 -7.85 -31.84 21.36
CA GLN A 161 -7.87 -33.16 20.72
C GLN A 161 -7.60 -33.11 19.21
N CYS A 162 -7.95 -32.00 18.54
CA CYS A 162 -7.95 -31.89 17.07
C CYS A 162 -6.93 -30.91 16.51
N ILE A 163 -6.47 -29.92 17.30
CA ILE A 163 -5.64 -28.82 16.77
C ILE A 163 -4.23 -28.84 17.37
N PHE A 164 -4.14 -28.56 18.67
CA PHE A 164 -2.86 -28.33 19.36
C PHE A 164 -2.30 -29.56 20.04
N GLN A 165 -3.12 -30.53 20.43
CA GLN A 165 -2.64 -31.71 21.17
C GLN A 165 -1.79 -31.33 22.40
N TRP A 166 -2.19 -30.29 23.14
CA TRP A 166 -1.51 -29.86 24.37
C TRP A 166 -1.35 -31.01 25.35
N SER A 167 -2.36 -31.88 25.46
CA SER A 167 -2.35 -33.16 26.17
C SER A 167 -3.40 -34.13 25.58
N ALA A 168 -3.11 -34.67 24.40
CA ALA A 168 -3.91 -35.73 23.78
C ALA A 168 -3.27 -37.11 24.02
N LEU A 169 -3.93 -37.97 24.79
CA LEU A 169 -3.34 -39.19 25.34
C LEU A 169 -4.11 -40.45 24.93
N GLN A 170 -3.45 -41.61 24.95
CA GLN A 170 -4.18 -42.90 24.86
C GLN A 170 -4.80 -43.25 26.22
N ALA A 171 -5.87 -44.05 26.20
CA ALA A 171 -6.59 -44.46 27.43
C ALA A 171 -5.69 -45.04 28.55
N VAL A 172 -4.62 -45.77 28.20
CA VAL A 172 -3.65 -46.27 29.19
C VAL A 172 -2.80 -45.15 29.79
N GLN A 173 -2.43 -44.16 28.98
CA GLN A 173 -1.63 -43.01 29.38
C GLN A 173 -2.45 -42.02 30.23
N VAL A 174 -3.75 -41.87 29.96
CA VAL A 174 -4.66 -41.08 30.82
C VAL A 174 -4.61 -41.56 32.27
N ASN A 175 -4.69 -42.88 32.49
CA ASN A 175 -4.62 -43.45 33.84
C ASN A 175 -3.24 -43.23 34.50
N GLN A 176 -2.17 -43.26 33.71
CA GLN A 176 -0.82 -42.98 34.20
C GLN A 176 -0.65 -41.51 34.59
N ALA A 177 -1.08 -40.60 33.72
CA ALA A 177 -1.05 -39.16 33.94
C ALA A 177 -1.87 -38.77 35.17
N LYS A 178 -3.10 -39.30 35.30
CA LYS A 178 -3.95 -39.10 36.47
C LYS A 178 -3.30 -39.56 37.76
N THR A 179 -2.72 -40.77 37.75
CA THR A 179 -2.06 -41.32 38.95
C THR A 179 -0.83 -40.49 39.34
N ALA A 180 -0.04 -40.06 38.36
CA ALA A 180 1.14 -39.24 38.58
C ALA A 180 0.77 -37.84 39.09
N ALA A 181 -0.27 -37.21 38.52
CA ALA A 181 -0.70 -35.88 38.91
C ALA A 181 -1.31 -35.85 40.32
N LEU A 182 -2.17 -36.82 40.65
CA LEU A 182 -2.74 -36.97 42.00
C LEU A 182 -1.68 -37.31 43.07
N ALA A 183 -0.54 -37.88 42.67
CA ALA A 183 0.59 -38.13 43.57
C ALA A 183 1.46 -36.89 43.79
N ASN A 184 1.34 -35.86 42.95
CA ASN A 184 2.07 -34.61 43.08
C ASN A 184 1.24 -33.58 43.86
N GLN A 185 1.69 -33.22 45.07
CA GLN A 185 0.98 -32.29 45.95
C GLN A 185 0.95 -30.85 45.39
N ASP A 186 1.77 -30.54 44.40
CA ASP A 186 1.80 -29.23 43.73
C ASP A 186 0.64 -29.05 42.73
N TYR A 187 -0.02 -30.13 42.31
CA TYR A 187 -1.15 -30.09 41.38
C TYR A 187 -2.48 -30.21 42.11
N THR A 188 -2.85 -29.16 42.84
CA THR A 188 -4.10 -29.07 43.62
C THR A 188 -5.36 -29.24 42.76
N TRP A 189 -5.30 -28.83 41.50
CA TRP A 189 -6.37 -28.96 40.50
C TRP A 189 -6.56 -30.41 39.97
N ALA A 190 -5.62 -31.32 40.23
CA ALA A 190 -5.66 -32.68 39.68
C ALA A 190 -6.88 -33.51 40.17
N GLU A 191 -7.42 -33.18 41.35
CA GLU A 191 -8.60 -33.85 41.91
C GLU A 191 -9.89 -33.52 41.17
N THR A 192 -10.00 -32.29 40.65
CA THR A 192 -11.20 -31.74 39.98
C THR A 192 -11.15 -31.85 38.46
N PHE A 193 -9.97 -32.10 37.88
CA PHE A 193 -9.75 -32.18 36.45
C PHE A 193 -10.52 -33.35 35.77
N ASP A 194 -11.14 -33.07 34.61
CA ASP A 194 -11.76 -34.11 33.79
C ASP A 194 -10.71 -34.90 33.00
N TRP A 195 -10.14 -35.92 33.65
CA TRP A 195 -9.12 -36.78 33.05
C TRP A 195 -9.59 -37.57 31.82
N ASP A 196 -10.88 -37.91 31.74
CA ASP A 196 -11.39 -38.72 30.63
C ASP A 196 -11.35 -37.92 29.32
N SER A 197 -11.46 -36.58 29.40
CA SER A 197 -11.35 -35.65 28.26
C SER A 197 -10.05 -35.77 27.46
N LEU A 198 -8.97 -36.23 28.09
CA LEU A 198 -7.65 -36.36 27.44
C LEU A 198 -7.58 -37.56 26.48
N GLY A 199 -8.48 -38.54 26.64
CA GLY A 199 -8.43 -39.84 25.98
C GLY A 199 -9.40 -40.06 24.82
N TYR A 200 -10.20 -39.05 24.46
CA TYR A 200 -11.25 -39.22 23.44
C TYR A 200 -10.71 -39.27 22.01
N GLY A 201 -9.57 -38.65 21.72
CA GLY A 201 -9.09 -38.42 20.34
C GLY A 201 -9.99 -37.43 19.60
N CYS A 202 -9.54 -36.94 18.44
CA CYS A 202 -10.27 -35.91 17.70
C CYS A 202 -11.70 -36.35 17.32
N ASP A 203 -11.86 -37.47 16.61
CA ASP A 203 -13.18 -37.97 16.19
C ASP A 203 -14.14 -38.22 17.37
N GLY A 204 -13.60 -38.72 18.49
CA GLY A 204 -14.36 -38.98 19.71
C GLY A 204 -14.85 -37.68 20.33
N GLN A 205 -13.99 -36.66 20.40
CA GLN A 205 -14.35 -35.35 20.92
C GLN A 205 -15.34 -34.62 20.02
N LEU A 206 -15.15 -34.63 18.70
CA LEU A 206 -16.10 -34.03 17.74
C LEU A 206 -17.49 -34.66 17.86
N THR A 207 -17.56 -35.99 17.98
CA THR A 207 -18.81 -36.72 18.21
C THR A 207 -19.45 -36.35 19.55
N ARG A 208 -18.64 -36.23 20.61
CA ARG A 208 -19.10 -35.84 21.95
C ARG A 208 -19.69 -34.43 21.93
N THR A 209 -18.96 -33.45 21.41
CA THR A 209 -19.44 -32.06 21.31
C THR A 209 -20.72 -31.99 20.50
N LYS A 210 -20.82 -32.71 19.38
CA LYS A 210 -22.07 -32.81 18.62
C LYS A 210 -23.25 -33.28 19.49
N ASN A 211 -23.06 -34.36 20.24
CA ASN A 211 -24.10 -34.90 21.11
C ASN A 211 -24.48 -33.94 22.26
N ILE A 212 -23.53 -33.12 22.74
CA ILE A 212 -23.80 -32.09 23.73
C ILE A 212 -24.69 -31.00 23.13
N ILE A 213 -24.32 -30.46 21.97
CA ILE A 213 -25.08 -29.40 21.28
C ILE A 213 -26.49 -29.89 20.90
N ASP A 214 -26.60 -31.12 20.40
CA ASP A 214 -27.88 -31.73 20.02
C ASP A 214 -28.75 -32.10 21.24
N GLY A 215 -28.18 -32.10 22.44
CA GLY A 215 -28.86 -32.51 23.67
C GLY A 215 -29.74 -31.43 24.29
N ASP A 216 -30.89 -31.84 24.83
CA ASP A 216 -31.84 -30.93 25.50
C ASP A 216 -31.19 -30.09 26.61
N ALA A 217 -30.20 -30.64 27.33
CA ALA A 217 -29.52 -29.95 28.41
C ALA A 217 -28.75 -28.69 27.95
N PHE A 218 -28.20 -28.69 26.74
CA PHE A 218 -27.53 -27.51 26.18
C PHE A 218 -28.55 -26.42 25.87
N SER A 219 -29.63 -26.78 25.16
CA SER A 219 -30.75 -25.88 24.88
C SER A 219 -31.38 -25.30 26.17
N MET A 220 -31.58 -26.12 27.21
CA MET A 220 -32.14 -25.67 28.49
C MET A 220 -31.21 -24.71 29.24
N ARG A 221 -29.88 -24.87 29.13
CA ARG A 221 -28.91 -23.93 29.69
C ARG A 221 -28.99 -22.58 28.98
N LEU A 222 -29.07 -22.57 27.65
CA LEU A 222 -29.26 -21.35 26.87
C LEU A 222 -30.55 -20.60 27.26
N ASP A 223 -31.66 -21.34 27.43
CA ASP A 223 -32.91 -20.74 27.93
C ASP A 223 -32.73 -20.14 29.33
N SER A 224 -32.01 -20.85 30.22
CA SER A 224 -31.81 -20.44 31.61
C SER A 224 -31.00 -19.15 31.74
N VAL A 225 -29.94 -18.98 30.95
CA VAL A 225 -29.13 -17.75 30.99
C VAL A 225 -29.89 -16.55 30.45
N ILE A 226 -30.69 -16.75 29.41
CA ILE A 226 -31.53 -15.68 28.85
C ILE A 226 -32.60 -15.26 29.86
N GLU A 227 -33.30 -16.21 30.49
CA GLU A 227 -34.31 -15.88 31.49
C GLU A 227 -33.70 -15.20 32.73
N ALA A 228 -32.54 -15.67 33.21
CA ALA A 228 -31.83 -15.01 34.30
C ALA A 228 -31.39 -13.57 33.94
N ALA A 229 -30.91 -13.34 32.71
CA ALA A 229 -30.55 -12.01 32.23
C ALA A 229 -31.79 -11.09 32.10
N LYS A 230 -32.94 -11.63 31.68
CA LYS A 230 -34.20 -10.88 31.57
C LYS A 230 -34.68 -10.32 32.90
N GLU A 231 -34.37 -10.96 34.03
CA GLU A 231 -34.70 -10.44 35.37
C GLU A 231 -33.99 -9.11 35.70
N LYS A 232 -32.89 -8.81 34.99
CA LYS A 232 -32.13 -7.56 35.16
C LYS A 232 -32.54 -6.45 34.20
N LEU A 233 -33.35 -6.76 33.18
CA LEU A 233 -33.77 -5.78 32.17
C LEU A 233 -34.76 -4.76 32.71
N ALA A 234 -34.67 -3.54 32.17
CA ALA A 234 -35.73 -2.55 32.24
C ALA A 234 -36.97 -2.99 31.44
N SER A 235 -38.08 -2.26 31.61
CA SER A 235 -39.33 -2.55 30.88
C SER A 235 -39.15 -2.49 29.36
N ASP A 236 -38.29 -1.60 28.88
CA ASP A 236 -37.89 -1.31 27.50
C ASP A 236 -36.53 -1.94 27.11
N GLY A 237 -35.88 -2.66 28.04
CA GLY A 237 -34.54 -3.19 27.82
C GLY A 237 -34.48 -4.39 26.87
N MET A 238 -33.33 -4.56 26.21
CA MET A 238 -33.02 -5.60 25.22
C MET A 238 -31.76 -6.39 25.60
N ILE A 239 -31.74 -7.68 25.24
CA ILE A 239 -30.53 -8.52 25.24
C ILE A 239 -30.06 -8.70 23.80
N TYR A 240 -28.79 -8.45 23.52
CA TYR A 240 -28.14 -8.76 22.24
C TYR A 240 -27.21 -9.96 22.45
N TYR A 241 -27.63 -11.11 21.93
CA TYR A 241 -26.93 -12.38 22.05
C TYR A 241 -26.11 -12.63 20.78
N THR A 242 -24.79 -12.56 20.88
CA THR A 242 -23.88 -12.79 19.74
C THR A 242 -23.67 -14.28 19.48
N GLY A 243 -23.68 -14.67 18.20
CA GLY A 243 -23.28 -16.02 17.79
C GLY A 243 -21.75 -16.24 17.79
N TYR A 244 -21.32 -17.31 17.14
CA TYR A 244 -19.91 -17.62 16.83
C TYR A 244 -19.70 -17.67 15.31
N ALA A 245 -18.47 -17.52 14.84
CA ALA A 245 -18.14 -17.70 13.43
C ALA A 245 -17.30 -18.95 13.18
N LYS A 246 -17.43 -19.53 11.98
CA LYS A 246 -16.68 -20.71 11.54
C LYS A 246 -15.20 -20.37 11.44
N PHE A 247 -14.36 -21.25 11.94
CA PHE A 247 -12.91 -21.06 11.95
C PHE A 247 -12.22 -21.43 10.67
N PHE A 248 -12.77 -22.37 9.88
CA PHE A 248 -12.12 -22.88 8.68
C PHE A 248 -12.87 -22.48 7.41
N ALA A 249 -12.13 -22.28 6.32
CA ALA A 249 -12.68 -21.97 5.01
C ALA A 249 -13.71 -23.01 4.54
N GLU A 250 -14.75 -22.54 3.85
CA GLU A 250 -15.88 -23.37 3.42
C GLU A 250 -15.65 -24.07 2.08
N ASP A 251 -14.67 -23.61 1.30
CA ASP A 251 -14.20 -24.26 0.07
C ASP A 251 -13.55 -25.63 0.37
N LEU A 252 -13.03 -25.79 1.60
CA LEU A 252 -12.41 -26.99 2.13
C LEU A 252 -11.33 -27.51 1.18
N SER A 253 -10.40 -26.63 0.78
CA SER A 253 -9.24 -26.97 -0.07
C SER A 253 -8.44 -28.12 0.53
N SER A 254 -7.96 -29.06 -0.29
CA SER A 254 -7.13 -30.19 0.20
C SER A 254 -5.72 -29.78 0.62
N GLU A 255 -5.31 -28.54 0.36
CA GLU A 255 -3.97 -28.04 0.71
C GLU A 255 -3.71 -28.08 2.21
N CYS A 256 -4.75 -27.91 3.03
CA CYS A 256 -4.64 -28.00 4.49
C CYS A 256 -4.65 -29.43 5.06
N ASP A 257 -4.90 -30.45 4.24
CA ASP A 257 -5.10 -31.82 4.75
C ASP A 257 -3.83 -32.43 5.38
N ASP A 258 -2.66 -31.90 5.02
CA ASP A 258 -1.36 -32.31 5.56
C ASP A 258 -0.83 -31.36 6.67
N VAL A 259 -1.53 -30.26 6.97
CA VAL A 259 -1.16 -29.26 7.98
C VAL A 259 -1.43 -29.79 9.40
N SER A 260 -0.55 -29.47 10.35
CA SER A 260 -0.59 -29.92 11.74
C SER A 260 -0.11 -28.81 12.66
N TRP A 261 -0.89 -28.48 13.69
CA TRP A 261 -0.52 -27.48 14.71
C TRP A 261 -0.22 -28.12 16.08
N SER A 262 0.04 -29.43 16.11
CA SER A 262 0.46 -30.17 17.29
C SER A 262 1.65 -29.50 18.00
N THR A 263 1.47 -29.17 19.27
CA THR A 263 2.36 -28.33 20.06
C THR A 263 3.70 -28.98 20.43
N TRP A 264 3.80 -30.31 20.45
CA TRP A 264 4.94 -31.01 21.05
C TRP A 264 5.73 -31.88 20.07
N ILE A 265 7.07 -31.80 20.16
CA ILE A 265 8.01 -32.78 19.62
C ILE A 265 8.33 -33.78 20.74
N TYR A 266 7.75 -34.98 20.66
CA TYR A 266 8.00 -36.04 21.64
C TYR A 266 9.32 -36.77 21.39
N LYS A 267 10.22 -36.83 22.39
CA LYS A 267 11.52 -37.53 22.29
C LYS A 267 11.45 -39.01 22.69
N LEU A 268 10.38 -39.43 23.38
CA LEU A 268 10.15 -40.83 23.68
C LEU A 268 9.90 -41.63 22.39
N LYS A 269 10.48 -42.84 22.29
CA LYS A 269 10.35 -43.77 21.14
C LYS A 269 8.91 -44.23 20.82
N LYS A 270 7.90 -43.73 21.54
CA LYS A 270 6.47 -43.96 21.33
C LYS A 270 5.74 -42.62 21.52
N PRO A 271 5.38 -41.90 20.45
CA PRO A 271 4.55 -40.70 20.58
C PRO A 271 3.20 -41.07 21.22
N PHE A 272 2.66 -40.18 22.06
CA PHE A 272 1.38 -40.40 22.78
C PHE A 272 0.24 -40.65 21.79
N GLN A 273 0.16 -39.83 20.75
CA GLN A 273 -0.64 -40.04 19.55
C GLN A 273 0.14 -39.51 18.33
N SER A 274 -0.27 -39.88 17.11
CA SER A 274 0.22 -39.20 15.91
C SER A 274 -0.21 -37.75 15.92
N SER A 275 0.55 -36.89 15.26
CA SER A 275 0.17 -35.49 15.10
C SER A 275 -1.12 -35.38 14.30
N GLU A 276 -2.09 -34.65 14.84
CA GLU A 276 -3.40 -34.51 14.22
C GLU A 276 -3.36 -33.50 13.08
N LYS A 277 -4.01 -33.85 11.97
CA LYS A 277 -4.00 -33.08 10.74
C LYS A 277 -5.30 -32.30 10.56
N LEU A 278 -5.22 -31.13 9.94
CA LEU A 278 -6.38 -30.30 9.58
C LEU A 278 -7.11 -30.84 8.34
N THR A 279 -7.46 -32.12 8.38
CA THR A 279 -8.14 -32.79 7.27
C THR A 279 -9.45 -32.09 6.92
N LYS A 280 -9.80 -32.12 5.64
CA LYS A 280 -11.07 -31.62 5.12
C LYS A 280 -12.27 -32.11 5.92
N ASP A 281 -12.29 -33.39 6.30
CA ASP A 281 -13.39 -33.97 7.08
C ASP A 281 -13.45 -33.36 8.48
N HIS A 282 -12.31 -33.19 9.16
CA HIS A 282 -12.26 -32.55 10.48
C HIS A 282 -12.65 -31.07 10.43
N ARG A 283 -12.11 -30.30 9.48
CA ARG A 283 -12.47 -28.88 9.28
C ARG A 283 -13.96 -28.71 8.99
N LYS A 284 -14.51 -29.56 8.13
CA LYS A 284 -15.95 -29.56 7.85
C LYS A 284 -16.77 -29.84 9.10
N ILE A 285 -16.43 -30.88 9.87
CA ILE A 285 -17.17 -31.21 11.09
C ILE A 285 -17.09 -30.07 12.10
N MET A 286 -15.92 -29.45 12.29
CA MET A 286 -15.78 -28.30 13.19
C MET A 286 -16.65 -27.11 12.76
N ASN A 287 -16.72 -26.80 11.46
CA ASN A 287 -17.65 -25.79 10.94
C ASN A 287 -19.12 -26.17 11.17
N ASP A 288 -19.50 -27.43 10.93
CA ASP A 288 -20.85 -27.95 11.17
C ASP A 288 -21.25 -27.82 12.66
N LEU A 289 -20.29 -27.94 13.59
CA LEU A 289 -20.53 -27.74 15.03
C LEU A 289 -20.82 -26.28 15.38
N VAL A 290 -20.15 -25.32 14.73
CA VAL A 290 -20.44 -23.89 14.89
C VAL A 290 -21.86 -23.58 14.42
N ASP A 291 -22.24 -24.09 13.24
CA ASP A 291 -23.61 -23.93 12.71
C ASP A 291 -24.65 -24.54 13.64
N ALA A 292 -24.37 -25.71 14.23
CA ALA A 292 -25.25 -26.36 15.18
C ALA A 292 -25.40 -25.55 16.48
N ALA A 293 -24.30 -25.01 17.02
CA ALA A 293 -24.33 -24.16 18.22
C ALA A 293 -25.12 -22.87 17.97
N ASN A 294 -24.84 -22.15 16.88
CA ASN A 294 -25.56 -20.94 16.48
C ASN A 294 -27.06 -21.23 16.26
N SER A 295 -27.40 -22.38 15.68
CA SER A 295 -28.80 -22.79 15.50
C SER A 295 -29.52 -22.97 16.83
N GLN A 296 -28.86 -23.55 17.85
CA GLN A 296 -29.43 -23.69 19.20
C GLN A 296 -29.58 -22.33 19.90
N ILE A 297 -28.59 -21.44 19.77
CA ILE A 297 -28.65 -20.07 20.31
C ILE A 297 -29.82 -19.31 19.68
N LEU A 298 -29.92 -19.30 18.35
CA LEU A 298 -31.02 -18.67 17.62
C LEU A 298 -32.37 -19.25 18.03
N ALA A 299 -32.46 -20.57 18.24
CA ALA A 299 -33.69 -21.20 18.72
C ALA A 299 -34.05 -20.75 20.15
N ALA A 300 -33.08 -20.62 21.05
CA ALA A 300 -33.29 -20.10 22.40
C ALA A 300 -33.74 -18.64 22.40
N VAL A 301 -33.10 -17.79 21.59
CA VAL A 301 -33.50 -16.40 21.38
C VAL A 301 -34.95 -16.31 20.89
N LYS A 302 -35.32 -17.12 19.89
CA LYS A 302 -36.71 -17.17 19.38
C LYS A 302 -37.72 -17.60 20.45
N ARG A 303 -37.36 -18.54 21.33
CA ARG A 303 -38.22 -18.95 22.46
C ARG A 303 -38.36 -17.85 23.51
N ALA A 304 -37.31 -17.07 23.75
CA ALA A 304 -37.27 -16.02 24.76
C ALA A 304 -38.12 -14.78 24.42
N GLY A 305 -38.45 -14.57 23.15
CA GLY A 305 -39.36 -13.54 22.67
C GLY A 305 -38.67 -12.28 22.14
N ASP A 306 -39.42 -11.19 22.08
CA ASP A 306 -39.05 -9.91 21.44
C ASP A 306 -38.02 -9.07 22.19
N LYS A 307 -37.70 -9.43 23.45
CA LYS A 307 -36.67 -8.76 24.27
C LYS A 307 -35.24 -9.24 24.01
N VAL A 308 -35.05 -10.17 23.08
CA VAL A 308 -33.75 -10.79 22.81
C VAL A 308 -33.52 -10.82 21.30
N LYS A 309 -32.36 -10.32 20.86
CA LYS A 309 -31.94 -10.31 19.46
C LYS A 309 -30.69 -11.18 19.29
N PHE A 310 -30.71 -12.06 18.31
CA PHE A 310 -29.53 -12.81 17.89
C PHE A 310 -28.73 -11.98 16.90
N VAL A 311 -27.42 -11.89 17.11
CA VAL A 311 -26.48 -11.15 16.25
C VAL A 311 -25.55 -12.15 15.57
N ASP A 312 -25.81 -12.40 14.28
CA ASP A 312 -25.01 -13.29 13.44
C ASP A 312 -23.96 -12.50 12.67
N TYR A 313 -22.69 -12.89 12.80
CA TYR A 313 -21.57 -12.26 12.12
C TYR A 313 -20.74 -13.23 11.27
N ASP A 314 -21.11 -14.52 11.18
CA ASP A 314 -20.31 -15.54 10.48
C ASP A 314 -20.17 -15.25 8.98
N SER A 315 -21.23 -14.74 8.35
CA SER A 315 -21.23 -14.38 6.93
C SER A 315 -20.18 -13.32 6.59
N TYR A 316 -19.94 -12.38 7.50
CA TYR A 316 -18.92 -11.34 7.34
C TYR A 316 -17.53 -11.93 7.40
N VAL A 317 -17.28 -12.88 8.30
CA VAL A 317 -16.00 -13.60 8.38
C VAL A 317 -15.69 -14.30 7.06
N GLY A 318 -16.68 -14.98 6.46
CA GLY A 318 -16.51 -15.59 5.14
C GLY A 318 -16.23 -14.58 4.02
N GLN A 319 -16.87 -13.40 4.03
CA GLN A 319 -16.68 -12.37 2.99
C GLN A 319 -15.30 -11.70 3.01
N PHE A 320 -14.67 -11.60 4.18
CA PHE A 320 -13.30 -11.12 4.31
C PHE A 320 -12.24 -12.21 4.07
N ASN A 321 -12.66 -13.41 3.63
CA ASN A 321 -11.84 -14.62 3.63
C ASN A 321 -11.14 -14.79 4.99
N GLY A 322 -11.86 -14.55 6.09
CA GLY A 322 -11.31 -14.35 7.43
C GLY A 322 -11.03 -15.62 8.22
N ARG A 323 -11.11 -16.80 7.59
CA ARG A 323 -10.98 -18.12 8.23
C ARG A 323 -9.62 -18.77 7.99
N PHE A 324 -9.25 -19.80 8.75
CA PHE A 324 -8.06 -20.60 8.49
C PHE A 324 -8.27 -21.49 7.26
N CYS A 325 -7.19 -21.86 6.58
CA CYS A 325 -7.20 -22.77 5.42
C CYS A 325 -7.99 -22.26 4.20
N GLU A 326 -7.99 -20.94 3.96
CA GLU A 326 -8.57 -20.34 2.75
C GLU A 326 -7.69 -20.63 1.52
N ASP A 327 -8.28 -20.65 0.33
CA ASP A 327 -7.57 -20.92 -0.94
C ASP A 327 -6.32 -20.03 -1.11
N GLY A 328 -5.17 -20.65 -1.39
CA GLY A 328 -3.89 -19.96 -1.55
C GLY A 328 -3.19 -19.53 -0.26
N VAL A 329 -3.66 -19.95 0.92
CA VAL A 329 -3.00 -19.72 2.22
C VAL A 329 -2.25 -20.97 2.68
N ASP A 330 -0.94 -20.84 2.90
CA ASP A 330 -0.10 -21.92 3.42
C ASP A 330 -0.08 -21.91 4.96
N GLU A 331 -0.93 -22.72 5.57
CA GLU A 331 -1.02 -22.88 7.04
C GLU A 331 0.09 -23.80 7.62
N SER A 332 1.03 -24.27 6.80
CA SER A 332 2.15 -25.13 7.22
C SER A 332 3.41 -24.37 7.63
N THR A 333 3.50 -23.06 7.36
CA THR A 333 4.69 -22.26 7.66
C THR A 333 4.74 -21.77 9.10
N SER A 334 5.94 -21.69 9.69
CA SER A 334 6.20 -21.06 10.99
C SER A 334 6.42 -19.54 10.92
N GLU A 335 6.41 -18.97 9.71
CA GLU A 335 6.50 -17.52 9.48
C GLU A 335 5.11 -16.89 9.66
N SER A 336 5.03 -15.76 10.36
CA SER A 336 3.77 -15.07 10.71
C SER A 336 2.87 -14.83 9.50
N ASN A 337 1.65 -15.36 9.54
CA ASN A 337 0.62 -15.27 8.53
C ASN A 337 -0.46 -14.22 8.90
N THR A 338 -0.05 -13.07 9.44
CA THR A 338 -0.90 -11.86 9.61
C THR A 338 -1.35 -11.31 8.26
N ARG A 339 -2.18 -12.10 7.59
CA ARG A 339 -2.81 -11.83 6.33
C ARG A 339 -3.87 -10.77 6.58
N THR A 340 -3.92 -9.81 5.67
CA THR A 340 -4.94 -8.76 5.72
C THR A 340 -6.32 -9.43 5.65
N GLY A 341 -7.17 -9.21 6.65
CA GLY A 341 -8.52 -9.77 6.72
C GLY A 341 -8.70 -11.03 7.56
N LEU A 342 -7.64 -11.64 8.14
CA LEU A 342 -7.81 -12.73 9.11
C LEU A 342 -8.59 -12.24 10.33
N MET A 343 -9.65 -12.96 10.71
CA MET A 343 -10.59 -12.50 11.74
C MET A 343 -10.33 -13.12 13.12
N PHE A 344 -9.47 -14.14 13.19
CA PHE A 344 -9.11 -14.82 14.44
C PHE A 344 -7.60 -14.74 14.65
N TYR A 345 -7.14 -14.69 15.90
CA TYR A 345 -5.71 -14.80 16.19
C TYR A 345 -5.20 -16.18 15.78
N GLU A 346 -4.04 -16.23 15.13
CA GLU A 346 -3.19 -17.40 14.99
C GLU A 346 -2.02 -17.33 15.98
N LEU A 347 -1.26 -18.43 16.12
CA LEU A 347 -0.18 -18.50 17.11
C LEU A 347 0.93 -17.47 16.87
N SER A 348 1.24 -17.20 15.61
CA SER A 348 2.26 -16.22 15.20
C SER A 348 1.74 -14.79 15.05
N THR A 349 0.43 -14.53 15.21
CA THR A 349 -0.17 -13.22 14.94
C THR A 349 0.45 -12.15 15.84
N TRP A 350 0.95 -11.05 15.26
CA TRP A 350 1.49 -9.91 16.01
C TRP A 350 0.39 -8.87 16.29
N ASP A 351 0.34 -8.34 17.52
CA ASP A 351 -0.51 -7.20 17.84
C ASP A 351 0.21 -5.89 17.52
N LEU A 352 -0.57 -4.86 17.15
CA LEU A 352 -0.13 -3.48 16.99
C LEU A 352 0.49 -2.86 18.26
N ILE A 353 0.26 -3.46 19.43
CA ILE A 353 0.66 -2.93 20.74
C ILE A 353 1.32 -4.01 21.64
N GLY A 354 1.45 -5.26 21.17
CA GLY A 354 1.93 -6.40 21.96
C GLY A 354 3.30 -6.92 21.50
N GLY A 355 4.31 -6.79 22.36
CA GLY A 355 5.67 -7.27 22.11
C GLY A 355 5.78 -8.79 22.20
N ASN A 356 5.74 -9.47 21.05
CA ASN A 356 6.11 -10.88 20.85
C ASN A 356 5.09 -11.94 21.39
N PRO A 357 4.28 -12.60 20.53
CA PRO A 357 3.38 -13.70 20.95
C PRO A 357 4.11 -14.90 21.56
N TRP A 358 5.40 -15.03 21.27
CA TRP A 358 6.27 -16.09 21.76
C TRP A 358 6.91 -15.76 23.11
N LYS A 359 6.52 -14.64 23.74
CA LYS A 359 6.89 -14.31 25.11
C LYS A 359 6.13 -15.21 26.08
N ARG A 360 6.78 -15.54 27.17
CA ARG A 360 6.17 -16.14 28.36
C ARG A 360 6.14 -15.11 29.48
N SER A 361 4.95 -14.67 29.84
CA SER A 361 4.78 -13.79 31.00
C SER A 361 4.98 -14.57 32.31
N VAL A 362 5.31 -13.82 33.37
CA VAL A 362 5.57 -14.37 34.72
C VAL A 362 4.32 -14.38 35.60
N ASP A 363 3.14 -14.24 35.01
CA ASP A 363 1.87 -14.33 35.72
C ASP A 363 1.45 -15.80 35.93
N TYR A 364 0.48 -15.98 36.83
CA TYR A 364 -0.05 -17.29 37.20
C TYR A 364 -1.56 -17.27 36.93
N PRO A 365 -2.02 -17.62 35.72
CA PRO A 365 -3.45 -17.65 35.39
C PRO A 365 -4.23 -18.53 36.38
N LEU A 366 -5.44 -18.10 36.74
CA LEU A 366 -6.30 -18.83 37.68
C LEU A 366 -6.92 -20.07 37.03
N GLU A 367 -7.14 -21.11 37.84
CA GLU A 367 -7.96 -22.27 37.47
C GLU A 367 -9.36 -21.82 37.00
N GLY A 368 -9.87 -22.46 35.94
CA GLY A 368 -11.17 -22.13 35.34
C GLY A 368 -11.11 -21.07 34.23
N THR A 369 -10.00 -20.35 34.09
CA THR A 369 -9.76 -19.50 32.91
C THR A 369 -9.28 -20.34 31.72
N PHE A 370 -9.45 -19.83 30.48
CA PHE A 370 -8.92 -20.51 29.29
C PHE A 370 -7.39 -20.71 29.37
N GLU A 371 -6.67 -19.67 29.75
CA GLU A 371 -5.22 -19.68 29.88
C GLU A 371 -4.73 -20.64 30.98
N GLY A 372 -5.44 -20.71 32.11
CA GLY A 372 -5.15 -21.69 33.16
C GLY A 372 -5.35 -23.12 32.66
N THR A 373 -6.42 -23.37 31.89
CA THR A 373 -6.74 -24.69 31.35
C THR A 373 -5.67 -25.19 30.37
N VAL A 374 -5.24 -24.36 29.41
CA VAL A 374 -4.21 -24.77 28.44
C VAL A 374 -2.85 -25.04 29.11
N ASN A 375 -2.53 -24.28 30.17
CA ASN A 375 -1.31 -24.50 30.94
C ASN A 375 -1.39 -25.76 31.84
N GLN A 376 -2.55 -26.11 32.38
CA GLN A 376 -2.77 -27.41 33.03
C GLN A 376 -2.52 -28.57 32.06
N LEU A 377 -3.03 -28.48 30.82
CA LEU A 377 -2.78 -29.49 29.79
C LEU A 377 -1.27 -29.63 29.51
N ALA A 378 -0.56 -28.50 29.41
CA ALA A 378 0.89 -28.51 29.23
C ALA A 378 1.65 -29.13 30.43
N GLN A 379 1.21 -28.90 31.67
CA GLN A 379 1.76 -29.57 32.87
C GLN A 379 1.62 -31.09 32.77
N ILE A 380 0.46 -31.58 32.31
CA ILE A 380 0.20 -33.01 32.17
C ILE A 380 1.15 -33.63 31.15
N THR A 381 1.41 -32.95 30.03
CA THR A 381 2.35 -33.45 29.02
C THR A 381 3.78 -33.51 29.55
N LEU A 382 4.26 -32.44 30.20
CA LEU A 382 5.61 -32.43 30.80
C LEU A 382 5.78 -33.42 31.95
N LEU A 383 4.70 -33.75 32.66
CA LEU A 383 4.69 -34.82 33.66
C LEU A 383 4.89 -36.21 33.02
N MET A 384 4.33 -36.41 31.83
CA MET A 384 4.36 -37.68 31.11
C MET A 384 5.61 -37.86 30.24
N ASP A 385 6.16 -36.78 29.70
CA ASP A 385 7.43 -36.73 28.97
C ASP A 385 8.20 -35.47 29.40
N THR A 386 9.14 -35.65 30.32
CA THR A 386 9.97 -34.55 30.84
C THR A 386 10.92 -33.98 29.79
N ASP A 387 11.12 -34.68 28.67
CA ASP A 387 11.99 -34.26 27.56
C ASP A 387 11.16 -33.75 26.35
N ALA A 388 9.84 -33.57 26.50
CA ALA A 388 9.00 -32.98 25.46
C ALA A 388 9.41 -31.52 25.22
N GLU A 389 9.63 -31.17 23.95
CA GLU A 389 9.97 -29.81 23.51
C GLU A 389 8.82 -29.25 22.68
N LEU A 390 8.61 -27.94 22.74
CA LEU A 390 7.61 -27.30 21.90
C LEU A 390 8.05 -27.39 20.44
N ALA A 391 7.11 -27.60 19.52
CA ALA A 391 7.40 -27.61 18.08
C ALA A 391 8.07 -26.31 17.62
N ASP A 392 7.70 -25.20 18.26
CA ASP A 392 8.20 -23.85 18.00
C ASP A 392 9.22 -23.38 19.05
N GLN A 393 9.95 -24.30 19.70
CA GLN A 393 10.85 -23.98 20.81
C GLN A 393 11.88 -22.89 20.47
N ASP A 394 12.35 -22.85 19.22
CA ASP A 394 13.33 -21.86 18.74
C ASP A 394 12.77 -20.42 18.65
N MET A 395 11.45 -20.25 18.65
CA MET A 395 10.77 -18.95 18.54
C MET A 395 10.56 -18.26 19.90
N ILE A 396 10.69 -19.01 21.00
CA ILE A 396 10.33 -18.55 22.34
C ILE A 396 11.38 -17.59 22.90
N ALA A 397 10.94 -16.39 23.26
CA ALA A 397 11.78 -15.42 23.96
C ALA A 397 11.44 -15.45 25.46
N ASP A 398 12.30 -16.10 26.26
CA ASP A 398 12.12 -16.10 27.71
C ASP A 398 12.37 -14.70 28.29
N ALA A 399 11.42 -14.20 29.09
CA ALA A 399 11.54 -12.92 29.79
C ALA A 399 12.74 -12.85 30.76
N ALA A 400 13.39 -13.99 31.05
CA ALA A 400 14.54 -14.10 31.94
C ALA A 400 15.80 -13.33 31.48
N THR A 401 15.84 -12.81 30.25
CA THR A 401 16.96 -11.99 29.75
C THR A 401 16.77 -10.47 29.86
N ALA A 402 15.62 -9.99 30.36
CA ALA A 402 15.36 -8.57 30.58
C ALA A 402 15.07 -8.27 32.07
N SER A 403 16.15 -8.03 32.82
CA SER A 403 16.19 -7.31 34.11
C SER A 403 15.07 -7.59 35.13
N ILE A 404 15.30 -8.56 36.02
CA ILE A 404 14.71 -8.51 37.38
C ILE A 404 15.74 -7.88 38.31
N ALA A 405 15.55 -6.59 38.58
CA ALA A 405 15.98 -6.00 39.84
C ALA A 405 14.72 -5.81 40.69
N ALA A 406 14.62 -6.64 41.74
CA ALA A 406 13.73 -6.53 42.89
C ALA A 406 12.22 -6.77 42.64
N TYR A 407 11.68 -7.91 43.11
CA TYR A 407 11.30 -8.09 44.52
C TYR A 407 10.99 -9.56 44.84
N ASP A 408 11.29 -9.89 46.10
CA ASP A 408 11.21 -11.18 46.78
C ASP A 408 9.79 -11.79 46.86
N GLU A 409 9.78 -13.13 47.03
CA GLU A 409 8.80 -13.93 47.77
C GLU A 409 7.33 -13.48 47.70
N VAL A 410 6.59 -13.93 46.67
CA VAL A 410 5.15 -14.19 46.82
C VAL A 410 5.02 -15.68 47.14
N GLU A 411 4.62 -15.99 48.37
CA GLU A 411 4.24 -17.34 48.79
C GLU A 411 3.19 -17.90 47.81
N LEU A 412 3.47 -19.09 47.25
CA LEU A 412 2.50 -19.87 46.49
C LEU A 412 1.24 -20.07 47.33
N SER A 413 0.18 -19.33 47.02
CA SER A 413 -1.17 -19.75 47.37
C SER A 413 -1.71 -20.65 46.26
N SER A 414 -2.46 -21.68 46.65
CA SER A 414 -2.82 -22.89 45.90
C SER A 414 -3.70 -22.75 44.64
N ALA A 415 -3.83 -21.55 44.05
CA ALA A 415 -4.83 -21.25 43.02
C ALA A 415 -4.28 -20.83 41.64
N GLY A 416 -3.01 -20.43 41.54
CA GLY A 416 -2.40 -19.99 40.27
C GLY A 416 -1.69 -21.12 39.52
N ILE A 417 -1.91 -21.24 38.21
CA ILE A 417 -1.26 -22.21 37.33
C ILE A 417 0.00 -21.57 36.72
N PRO A 418 1.19 -22.22 36.79
CA PRO A 418 2.39 -21.72 36.14
C PRO A 418 2.21 -21.58 34.61
N ASN A 419 2.65 -20.45 34.05
CA ASN A 419 2.59 -20.20 32.62
C ASN A 419 3.68 -21.01 31.85
N ILE A 420 3.26 -22.13 31.25
CA ILE A 420 4.08 -23.13 30.54
C ILE A 420 4.07 -22.96 29.02
N LEU A 421 3.02 -22.38 28.46
CA LEU A 421 2.94 -22.05 27.05
C LEU A 421 3.28 -20.57 26.83
N PRO A 422 3.77 -20.16 25.65
CA PRO A 422 3.81 -18.75 25.28
C PRO A 422 2.44 -18.08 25.38
N ASP A 423 2.40 -16.79 25.73
CA ASP A 423 1.18 -16.00 25.94
C ASP A 423 0.25 -16.03 24.70
N GLY A 424 0.84 -16.16 23.50
CA GLY A 424 0.10 -16.29 22.23
C GLY A 424 -0.89 -17.46 22.19
N TYR A 425 -0.61 -18.59 22.86
CA TYR A 425 -1.53 -19.73 22.91
C TYR A 425 -2.87 -19.38 23.58
N GLY A 426 -2.89 -18.39 24.48
CA GLY A 426 -4.09 -17.95 25.18
C GLY A 426 -5.10 -17.21 24.30
N ARG A 427 -4.67 -16.69 23.14
CA ARG A 427 -5.54 -15.90 22.24
C ARG A 427 -5.91 -16.60 20.94
N VAL A 428 -5.23 -17.67 20.54
CA VAL A 428 -5.53 -18.36 19.27
C VAL A 428 -7.02 -18.76 19.20
N PHE A 429 -7.65 -18.63 18.02
CA PHE A 429 -9.10 -18.78 17.79
C PHE A 429 -10.00 -17.70 18.44
N HIS A 430 -9.47 -16.67 19.12
CA HIS A 430 -10.28 -15.54 19.56
C HIS A 430 -10.40 -14.47 18.47
N PRO A 431 -11.50 -13.69 18.42
CA PRO A 431 -11.66 -12.60 17.47
C PRO A 431 -10.52 -11.58 17.56
N GLN A 432 -9.96 -11.19 16.42
CA GLN A 432 -9.08 -10.03 16.34
C GLN A 432 -9.87 -8.74 16.52
N ILE A 433 -9.17 -7.64 16.73
CA ILE A 433 -9.79 -6.32 16.94
C ILE A 433 -10.74 -5.94 15.79
N LEU A 434 -10.41 -6.30 14.54
CA LEU A 434 -11.29 -6.05 13.40
C LEU A 434 -12.64 -6.78 13.54
N LEU A 435 -12.64 -8.05 13.95
CA LEU A 435 -13.86 -8.80 14.16
C LEU A 435 -14.65 -8.26 15.35
N HIS A 436 -14.00 -7.83 16.44
CA HIS A 436 -14.67 -7.14 17.54
C HIS A 436 -15.38 -5.85 17.11
N ARG A 437 -14.80 -5.08 16.19
CA ARG A 437 -15.45 -3.90 15.59
C ARG A 437 -16.67 -4.28 14.78
N ILE A 438 -16.59 -5.33 13.94
CA ILE A 438 -17.75 -5.82 13.17
C ILE A 438 -18.89 -6.25 14.10
N ILE A 439 -18.58 -7.01 15.15
CA ILE A 439 -19.57 -7.44 16.15
C ILE A 439 -20.21 -6.23 16.84
N ALA A 440 -19.40 -5.26 17.28
CA ALA A 440 -19.90 -4.05 17.92
C ALA A 440 -20.89 -3.31 17.00
N GLU A 441 -20.57 -3.17 15.73
CA GLU A 441 -21.39 -2.45 14.76
C GLU A 441 -22.70 -3.14 14.41
N LEU A 442 -22.68 -4.47 14.30
CA LEU A 442 -23.91 -5.24 14.10
C LEU A 442 -24.84 -5.13 15.31
N VAL A 443 -24.28 -5.10 16.52
CA VAL A 443 -25.06 -4.87 17.74
C VAL A 443 -25.66 -3.46 17.76
N ILE A 444 -24.87 -2.42 17.44
CA ILE A 444 -25.40 -1.06 17.39
C ILE A 444 -26.47 -0.93 16.31
N TYR A 445 -26.26 -1.52 15.14
CA TYR A 445 -27.27 -1.56 14.09
C TYR A 445 -28.61 -2.10 14.61
N GLU A 446 -28.61 -3.20 15.37
CA GLU A 446 -29.84 -3.73 15.95
C GLU A 446 -30.44 -2.81 17.03
N MET A 447 -29.61 -2.05 17.78
CA MET A 447 -30.10 -1.03 18.70
C MET A 447 -30.79 0.13 17.99
N VAL A 448 -30.21 0.63 16.91
CA VAL A 448 -30.81 1.69 16.09
C VAL A 448 -32.10 1.18 15.43
N ASN A 449 -32.12 -0.07 14.94
CA ASN A 449 -33.31 -0.71 14.35
C ASN A 449 -34.45 -0.84 15.39
N LYS A 450 -34.09 -1.12 16.65
CA LYS A 450 -35.06 -1.13 17.74
C LYS A 450 -35.57 0.28 18.06
N ASN A 451 -34.70 1.28 18.09
CA ASN A 451 -35.08 2.68 18.31
C ASN A 451 -36.06 3.18 17.23
N GLU A 452 -35.82 2.83 15.96
CA GLU A 452 -36.74 3.09 14.85
C GLU A 452 -38.12 2.46 15.10
N GLN A 453 -38.15 1.17 15.44
CA GLN A 453 -39.41 0.44 15.67
C GLN A 453 -40.20 1.01 16.86
N ASP A 454 -39.52 1.40 17.93
CA ASP A 454 -40.15 2.03 19.10
C ASP A 454 -40.76 3.40 18.77
N ASN A 455 -40.22 4.08 17.76
CA ASN A 455 -40.72 5.35 17.25
C ASN A 455 -41.68 5.19 16.05
N GLY A 456 -42.18 3.98 15.80
CA GLY A 456 -43.25 3.71 14.83
C GLY A 456 -42.81 3.52 13.39
N PHE A 457 -41.50 3.35 13.15
CA PHE A 457 -40.95 3.02 11.84
C PHE A 457 -40.96 1.49 11.62
N PRO A 458 -41.04 1.02 10.36
CA PRO A 458 -40.96 -0.40 10.07
C PRO A 458 -39.56 -0.94 10.38
N ALA A 459 -39.48 -2.20 10.82
CA ALA A 459 -38.21 -2.90 10.96
C ALA A 459 -37.41 -2.85 9.66
N ILE A 460 -36.10 -2.67 9.78
CA ILE A 460 -35.20 -2.63 8.64
C ILE A 460 -35.07 -4.05 8.09
N PRO A 461 -35.10 -4.23 6.76
CA PRO A 461 -34.93 -5.54 6.16
C PRO A 461 -33.64 -6.22 6.64
N GLU A 462 -33.76 -7.46 7.13
CA GLU A 462 -32.66 -8.31 7.60
C GLU A 462 -31.87 -8.95 6.43
N GLU A 463 -31.87 -8.31 5.24
CA GLU A 463 -31.02 -8.74 4.12
C GLU A 463 -29.64 -8.09 4.26
N LEU A 464 -28.87 -8.60 5.21
CA LEU A 464 -27.48 -8.21 5.39
C LEU A 464 -26.60 -8.88 4.33
N SER A 465 -26.32 -8.15 3.25
CA SER A 465 -25.22 -8.42 2.30
C SER A 465 -24.09 -7.41 2.53
N PHE A 466 -22.89 -7.61 1.97
CA PHE A 466 -21.83 -6.58 2.04
C PHE A 466 -22.27 -5.25 1.40
N GLY A 467 -23.35 -5.23 0.61
CA GLY A 467 -23.99 -4.03 0.06
C GLY A 467 -24.95 -3.30 1.01
N SER A 468 -25.23 -3.84 2.20
CA SER A 468 -26.11 -3.24 3.21
C SER A 468 -25.38 -2.79 4.48
N CYS A 469 -24.06 -3.01 4.59
CA CYS A 469 -23.20 -2.23 5.49
C CYS A 469 -22.47 -1.16 4.67
N PRO A 470 -22.38 0.10 5.14
CA PRO A 470 -21.98 1.19 4.28
C PRO A 470 -20.49 1.09 3.98
N ARG A 471 -20.16 1.01 2.69
CA ARG A 471 -18.85 1.43 2.21
C ARG A 471 -18.95 2.38 1.03
N PHE A 472 -18.22 3.47 1.22
CA PHE A 472 -18.11 4.68 0.41
C PHE A 472 -19.28 5.67 0.56
N PRO A 473 -18.94 6.97 0.64
CA PRO A 473 -19.83 7.99 1.16
C PRO A 473 -21.01 8.14 0.23
N SER A 474 -22.20 7.71 0.68
CA SER A 474 -23.42 8.05 -0.04
C SER A 474 -23.52 9.57 -0.08
N SER A 475 -23.42 10.13 -1.29
CA SER A 475 -24.27 11.21 -1.79
C SER A 475 -25.24 11.80 -0.75
N GLY A 476 -24.87 12.96 -0.17
CA GLY A 476 -25.76 13.99 0.37
C GLY A 476 -26.32 13.82 1.79
N SER A 477 -25.85 14.69 2.72
CA SER A 477 -26.41 15.20 4.03
C SER A 477 -25.86 14.65 5.38
N ASN A 478 -24.68 14.97 5.91
CA ASN A 478 -24.03 16.26 6.06
C ASN A 478 -22.53 15.99 6.19
N ALA A 479 -21.79 16.07 5.09
CA ALA A 479 -20.37 16.34 5.24
C ALA A 479 -20.23 17.72 5.87
N SER A 480 -19.30 17.91 6.80
CA SER A 480 -18.95 19.26 7.21
C SER A 480 -18.44 19.99 5.97
N ASP A 481 -19.12 21.08 5.62
CA ASP A 481 -18.85 21.97 4.48
C ASP A 481 -17.65 22.90 4.73
N GLY A 482 -16.85 22.58 5.75
CA GLY A 482 -15.71 23.38 6.14
C GLY A 482 -14.65 23.39 5.05
N GLN A 483 -14.02 24.55 4.91
CA GLN A 483 -12.90 24.74 4.00
C GLN A 483 -11.75 23.80 4.38
N GLN A 484 -10.95 23.39 3.41
CA GLN A 484 -9.85 22.43 3.56
C GLN A 484 -8.64 22.85 2.73
N ILE A 485 -7.51 22.18 2.96
CA ILE A 485 -6.25 22.35 2.25
C ILE A 485 -6.04 21.12 1.36
N ALA A 486 -5.85 21.34 0.06
CA ALA A 486 -5.38 20.33 -0.88
C ALA A 486 -4.03 20.82 -1.41
N VAL A 487 -3.05 19.92 -1.54
CA VAL A 487 -1.69 20.30 -1.90
C VAL A 487 -1.27 19.61 -3.20
N ALA A 488 -1.03 20.40 -4.23
CA ALA A 488 -0.21 20.00 -5.37
C ALA A 488 1.25 19.88 -4.89
N SER A 489 1.67 18.65 -4.54
CA SER A 489 2.93 18.36 -3.84
C SER A 489 4.01 17.87 -4.81
N TYR A 490 4.47 18.73 -5.71
CA TYR A 490 5.52 18.38 -6.70
C TYR A 490 6.93 18.42 -6.09
N ILE A 491 7.02 18.10 -4.80
CA ILE A 491 8.23 18.05 -4.00
C ILE A 491 8.84 16.67 -4.18
N ASN A 492 10.05 16.59 -4.72
CA ASN A 492 10.74 15.32 -4.85
C ASN A 492 10.99 14.71 -3.44
N PRO A 493 10.54 13.47 -3.15
CA PRO A 493 10.70 12.84 -1.84
C PRO A 493 12.13 12.74 -1.32
N LEU A 494 13.13 12.64 -2.21
CA LEU A 494 14.55 12.62 -1.84
C LEU A 494 15.12 14.03 -1.60
N ALA A 495 14.57 15.05 -2.26
CA ALA A 495 15.06 16.41 -2.13
C ALA A 495 14.62 17.03 -0.79
N ASP A 496 13.38 16.77 -0.36
CA ASP A 496 12.86 17.23 0.93
C ASP A 496 11.96 16.17 1.60
N PRO A 497 12.56 15.14 2.24
CA PRO A 497 11.80 14.14 3.00
C PRO A 497 11.01 14.75 4.17
N ALA A 498 11.53 15.82 4.78
CA ALA A 498 10.92 16.45 5.95
C ALA A 498 9.63 17.19 5.59
N ALA A 499 9.51 17.74 4.38
CA ALA A 499 8.25 18.28 3.87
C ALA A 499 7.17 17.20 3.79
N TRP A 500 7.50 16.01 3.29
CA TRP A 500 6.55 14.88 3.22
C TRP A 500 6.14 14.39 4.60
N ASP A 501 7.07 14.30 5.55
CA ASP A 501 6.74 13.95 6.95
C ASP A 501 5.74 14.94 7.57
N ARG A 502 5.90 16.24 7.29
CA ARG A 502 4.94 17.27 7.73
C ARG A 502 3.58 17.11 7.06
N LEU A 503 3.53 17.01 5.73
CA LEU A 503 2.30 16.85 4.94
C LEU A 503 1.46 15.65 5.42
N ILE A 504 2.13 14.53 5.69
CA ILE A 504 1.49 13.28 6.13
C ILE A 504 0.94 13.40 7.57
N THR A 505 1.62 14.17 8.43
CA THR A 505 1.29 14.32 9.86
C THR A 505 0.21 15.38 10.10
N TYR A 506 0.04 16.37 9.21
CA TYR A 506 -0.99 17.39 9.39
C TYR A 506 -2.39 16.76 9.49
N PRO A 507 -3.34 17.39 10.21
CA PRO A 507 -4.64 16.78 10.46
C PRO A 507 -5.42 16.44 9.17
N LEU A 508 -6.09 15.28 9.15
CA LEU A 508 -6.79 14.76 7.98
C LEU A 508 -7.97 15.65 7.57
N GLU A 509 -8.74 16.11 8.53
CA GLU A 509 -9.89 16.98 8.33
C GLU A 509 -9.51 18.33 7.73
N LYS A 510 -8.30 18.83 8.01
CA LYS A 510 -7.81 20.10 7.46
C LYS A 510 -7.07 19.93 6.14
N MET A 511 -6.28 18.88 5.96
CA MET A 511 -5.47 18.66 4.75
C MET A 511 -5.65 17.24 4.21
N PRO A 512 -6.78 16.90 3.58
CA PRO A 512 -7.06 15.53 3.17
C PRO A 512 -6.36 15.08 1.88
N ILE A 513 -5.97 16.01 1.00
CA ILE A 513 -5.58 15.70 -0.39
C ILE A 513 -4.12 16.10 -0.64
N LEU A 514 -3.34 15.15 -1.18
CA LEU A 514 -1.96 15.36 -1.64
C LEU A 514 -1.84 14.86 -3.08
N VAL A 515 -1.18 15.59 -3.97
CA VAL A 515 -0.94 15.15 -5.36
C VAL A 515 0.46 14.57 -5.50
N ALA A 516 0.55 13.35 -6.01
CA ALA A 516 1.79 12.69 -6.37
C ALA A 516 2.10 12.90 -7.86
N ASN A 517 3.33 13.31 -8.16
CA ASN A 517 3.82 13.52 -9.52
C ASN A 517 5.24 12.96 -9.64
N VAL A 518 5.38 11.72 -10.11
CA VAL A 518 6.69 11.04 -10.19
C VAL A 518 7.57 11.70 -11.24
N VAL A 519 7.05 11.82 -12.46
CA VAL A 519 7.77 12.34 -13.63
C VAL A 519 6.79 12.89 -14.68
N ASN A 520 5.96 13.86 -14.28
CA ASN A 520 4.79 14.32 -15.05
C ASN A 520 3.79 13.19 -15.35
N GLY A 521 3.66 12.25 -14.42
CA GLY A 521 2.89 11.02 -14.58
C GLY A 521 3.38 9.89 -13.66
N PRO A 522 2.87 8.66 -13.86
CA PRO A 522 3.17 7.48 -13.02
C PRO A 522 4.54 6.82 -13.28
N ASP A 523 5.25 7.22 -14.34
CA ASP A 523 6.40 6.50 -14.92
C ASP A 523 6.02 5.10 -15.47
N SER A 524 7.03 4.29 -15.82
CA SER A 524 6.94 2.94 -16.37
C SER A 524 7.20 1.84 -15.33
N ALA A 525 7.68 2.22 -14.15
CA ALA A 525 8.02 1.32 -13.06
C ALA A 525 7.85 2.03 -11.72
N VAL A 526 7.66 1.25 -10.65
CA VAL A 526 7.51 1.78 -9.30
C VAL A 526 8.78 2.53 -8.88
N ASP A 527 8.67 3.84 -8.69
CA ASP A 527 9.68 4.61 -7.97
C ASP A 527 9.55 4.31 -6.47
N LYS A 528 10.62 3.78 -5.86
CA LYS A 528 10.62 3.34 -4.46
C LYS A 528 10.45 4.48 -3.46
N THR A 529 10.90 5.68 -3.81
CA THR A 529 10.84 6.86 -2.94
C THR A 529 9.44 7.47 -2.94
N TRP A 530 8.80 7.50 -4.11
CA TRP A 530 7.38 7.82 -4.24
C TRP A 530 6.49 6.76 -3.59
N ALA A 531 6.81 5.48 -3.76
CA ALA A 531 6.06 4.40 -3.12
C ALA A 531 6.05 4.54 -1.58
N ASP A 532 7.18 4.91 -0.96
CA ASP A 532 7.25 5.17 0.48
C ASP A 532 6.29 6.29 0.91
N VAL A 533 6.36 7.47 0.28
CA VAL A 533 5.50 8.61 0.66
C VAL A 533 4.02 8.33 0.38
N ILE A 534 3.69 7.68 -0.74
CA ILE A 534 2.31 7.30 -1.11
C ILE A 534 1.76 6.31 -0.08
N ASN A 535 2.56 5.31 0.32
CA ASN A 535 2.15 4.32 1.32
C ASN A 535 1.88 4.98 2.67
N ARG A 536 2.77 5.87 3.13
CA ARG A 536 2.61 6.57 4.42
C ARG A 536 1.46 7.55 4.42
N ALA A 537 1.28 8.32 3.35
CA ALA A 537 0.15 9.24 3.19
C ALA A 537 -1.20 8.49 3.13
N SER A 538 -1.28 7.43 2.35
CA SER A 538 -2.48 6.58 2.27
C SER A 538 -2.80 5.94 3.62
N ALA A 539 -1.78 5.44 4.34
CA ALA A 539 -1.95 4.86 5.68
C ALA A 539 -2.40 5.88 6.74
N SER A 540 -2.11 7.18 6.57
CA SER A 540 -2.65 8.24 7.43
C SER A 540 -4.04 8.73 7.01
N GLY A 541 -4.68 8.04 6.04
CA GLY A 541 -6.02 8.32 5.57
C GLY A 541 -6.11 9.43 4.51
N LYS A 542 -4.98 9.98 4.06
CA LYS A 542 -4.94 11.01 3.01
C LYS A 542 -5.36 10.41 1.67
N ILE A 543 -6.03 11.22 0.86
CA ILE A 543 -6.33 10.92 -0.54
C ILE A 543 -5.12 11.37 -1.36
N VAL A 544 -4.30 10.40 -1.78
CA VAL A 544 -3.18 10.67 -2.69
C VAL A 544 -3.67 10.59 -4.13
N LEU A 545 -3.57 11.69 -4.87
CA LEU A 545 -3.99 11.78 -6.26
C LEU A 545 -2.80 11.58 -7.20
N GLY A 546 -2.92 10.66 -8.16
CA GLY A 546 -1.93 10.52 -9.23
C GLY A 546 -2.08 11.62 -10.27
N TYR A 547 -1.00 12.33 -10.60
CA TYR A 547 -0.99 13.34 -11.65
C TYR A 547 -1.16 12.71 -13.04
N VAL A 548 -2.13 13.19 -13.83
CA VAL A 548 -2.34 12.79 -15.23
C VAL A 548 -2.47 14.03 -16.10
N ARG A 549 -1.64 14.12 -17.13
CA ARG A 549 -1.63 15.24 -18.08
C ARG A 549 -2.71 15.05 -19.15
N THR A 550 -3.63 16.01 -19.29
CA THR A 550 -4.69 15.95 -20.31
C THR A 550 -4.44 16.81 -21.55
N GLY A 551 -3.40 17.65 -21.55
CA GLY A 551 -2.96 18.39 -22.74
C GLY A 551 -3.98 19.35 -23.32
N TYR A 552 -4.93 19.83 -22.51
CA TYR A 552 -6.10 20.58 -22.96
C TYR A 552 -6.86 19.86 -24.09
N LEU A 553 -6.82 18.53 -24.11
CA LEU A 553 -7.38 17.68 -25.17
C LEU A 553 -6.87 18.06 -26.59
N GLY A 554 -5.73 18.75 -26.70
CA GLY A 554 -5.15 19.25 -27.94
C GLY A 554 -5.89 20.44 -28.58
N VAL A 555 -6.87 21.02 -27.90
CA VAL A 555 -7.72 22.06 -28.50
C VAL A 555 -7.17 23.47 -28.31
N SER A 556 -6.27 23.66 -27.33
CA SER A 556 -5.62 24.93 -27.02
C SER A 556 -4.90 25.56 -28.23
N ASP A 557 -4.58 26.85 -28.12
CA ASP A 557 -3.83 27.57 -29.17
C ASP A 557 -2.42 26.98 -29.39
N GLN A 558 -1.84 26.39 -28.34
CA GLN A 558 -0.55 25.70 -28.39
C GLN A 558 -0.62 24.36 -29.15
N LYS A 559 -1.82 23.83 -29.40
CA LYS A 559 -2.06 22.57 -30.12
C LYS A 559 -1.20 21.43 -29.60
N PHE A 560 -1.30 21.18 -28.30
CA PHE A 560 -0.63 20.03 -27.70
C PHE A 560 -1.09 18.74 -28.34
N THR A 561 -0.14 17.82 -28.48
CA THR A 561 -0.39 16.49 -28.98
C THR A 561 -0.18 15.46 -27.87
N THR A 562 -0.78 14.30 -28.03
CA THR A 562 -0.44 13.10 -27.28
C THR A 562 1.06 12.77 -27.46
N ARG A 563 1.57 11.86 -26.64
CA ARG A 563 2.92 11.32 -26.73
C ARG A 563 3.21 10.66 -28.08
N LEU A 564 2.16 10.28 -28.82
CA LEU A 564 2.23 9.71 -30.17
C LEU A 564 2.03 10.77 -31.28
N GLY A 565 2.00 12.06 -30.93
CA GLY A 565 1.90 13.15 -31.90
C GLY A 565 0.49 13.43 -32.42
N SER A 566 -0.56 12.85 -31.82
CA SER A 566 -1.95 13.06 -32.23
C SER A 566 -2.62 14.22 -31.49
N GLY A 567 -3.47 14.97 -32.18
CA GLY A 567 -4.36 15.99 -31.58
C GLY A 567 -5.80 15.53 -31.42
N ASP A 568 -6.11 14.27 -31.75
CA ASP A 568 -7.47 13.76 -31.76
C ASP A 568 -7.97 13.43 -30.34
N LEU A 569 -9.24 13.76 -30.07
CA LEU A 569 -9.86 13.56 -28.75
C LEU A 569 -9.87 12.09 -28.30
N ALA A 570 -10.05 11.14 -29.23
CA ALA A 570 -10.05 9.72 -28.95
C ALA A 570 -8.66 9.24 -28.49
N ASP A 571 -7.60 9.78 -29.10
CA ASP A 571 -6.22 9.43 -28.79
C ASP A 571 -5.79 10.03 -27.45
N TRP A 572 -6.25 11.26 -27.15
CA TRP A 572 -6.11 11.84 -25.81
C TRP A 572 -6.82 11.00 -24.75
N THR A 573 -8.02 10.49 -25.04
CA THR A 573 -8.77 9.63 -24.11
C THR A 573 -8.01 8.35 -23.82
N ALA A 574 -7.53 7.66 -24.86
CA ALA A 574 -6.72 6.45 -24.71
C ALA A 574 -5.48 6.68 -23.84
N GLN A 575 -4.77 7.79 -24.07
CA GLN A 575 -3.57 8.13 -23.29
C GLN A 575 -3.90 8.45 -21.83
N ILE A 576 -4.99 9.18 -21.59
CA ILE A 576 -5.43 9.55 -20.24
C ILE A 576 -5.82 8.28 -19.47
N GLU A 577 -6.61 7.39 -20.07
CA GLU A 577 -7.00 6.11 -19.44
C GLU A 577 -5.78 5.21 -19.20
N GLU A 578 -4.82 5.15 -20.14
CA GLU A 578 -3.53 4.45 -19.97
C GLU A 578 -2.77 4.96 -18.74
N ASP A 579 -2.67 6.28 -18.57
CA ASP A 579 -1.97 6.89 -17.43
C ASP A 579 -2.71 6.65 -16.10
N VAL A 580 -4.05 6.72 -16.12
CA VAL A 580 -4.90 6.38 -14.96
C VAL A 580 -4.63 4.94 -14.53
N ASP A 581 -4.73 3.99 -15.44
CA ASP A 581 -4.55 2.57 -15.13
C ASP A 581 -3.11 2.26 -14.73
N MET A 582 -2.13 2.97 -15.27
CA MET A 582 -0.73 2.83 -14.88
C MET A 582 -0.49 3.27 -13.43
N TRP A 583 -1.11 4.36 -12.95
CA TRP A 583 -1.04 4.74 -11.54
C TRP A 583 -1.52 3.62 -10.61
N TYR A 584 -2.67 3.03 -10.91
CA TYR A 584 -3.22 1.92 -10.11
C TYR A 584 -2.43 0.62 -10.29
N THR A 585 -1.84 0.37 -11.46
CA THR A 585 -0.98 -0.79 -11.71
C THR A 585 0.30 -0.71 -10.89
N LEU A 586 0.94 0.45 -10.84
CA LEU A 586 2.22 0.63 -10.16
C LEU A 586 2.06 0.79 -8.63
N TYR A 587 1.03 1.51 -8.18
CA TYR A 587 0.89 1.89 -6.77
C TYR A 587 -0.31 1.26 -6.05
N GLY A 588 -1.19 0.56 -6.78
CA GLY A 588 -2.35 -0.12 -6.23
C GLY A 588 -3.43 0.83 -5.69
N SER A 589 -4.26 0.34 -4.79
CA SER A 589 -5.34 1.12 -4.14
C SER A 589 -4.85 2.19 -3.16
N ARG A 590 -3.54 2.45 -3.10
CA ARG A 590 -2.93 3.52 -2.28
C ARG A 590 -3.01 4.87 -2.97
N ILE A 591 -3.16 4.86 -4.29
CA ILE A 591 -3.67 6.02 -5.04
C ILE A 591 -5.17 6.11 -4.77
N GLY A 592 -5.57 7.19 -4.11
CA GLY A 592 -6.97 7.46 -3.74
C GLY A 592 -7.77 8.13 -4.87
N GLY A 593 -7.12 8.45 -5.99
CA GLY A 593 -7.77 9.16 -7.08
C GLY A 593 -6.79 9.75 -8.10
N ILE A 594 -7.30 10.58 -9.00
CA ILE A 594 -6.55 11.15 -10.11
C ILE A 594 -6.70 12.68 -10.13
N PHE A 595 -5.57 13.36 -10.31
CA PHE A 595 -5.48 14.79 -10.58
C PHE A 595 -5.22 14.99 -12.07
N PHE A 596 -6.27 15.34 -12.82
CA PHE A 596 -6.21 15.64 -14.24
C PHE A 596 -5.75 17.08 -14.44
N ASP A 597 -4.53 17.26 -14.93
CA ASP A 597 -3.94 18.57 -15.18
C ASP A 597 -4.09 19.02 -16.63
N GLU A 598 -3.87 20.31 -16.87
CA GLU A 598 -4.04 20.95 -18.17
C GLU A 598 -5.46 20.76 -18.74
N GLY A 599 -6.47 20.91 -17.89
CA GLY A 599 -7.88 20.74 -18.26
C GLY A 599 -8.38 21.84 -19.21
N TRP A 600 -9.24 21.49 -20.17
CA TRP A 600 -9.90 22.49 -20.99
C TRP A 600 -11.12 23.10 -20.26
N PRO A 601 -11.24 24.44 -20.15
CA PRO A 601 -12.28 25.06 -19.31
C PRO A 601 -13.60 25.40 -20.02
N GLU A 602 -13.69 25.20 -21.34
CA GLU A 602 -14.88 25.55 -22.14
C GLU A 602 -15.68 24.32 -22.57
N CYS A 603 -17.01 24.45 -22.70
CA CYS A 603 -17.88 23.30 -22.93
C CYS A 603 -17.61 22.57 -24.26
N GLY A 604 -17.15 23.31 -25.27
CA GLY A 604 -17.06 22.84 -26.66
C GLY A 604 -18.39 22.88 -27.41
N ASP A 605 -18.34 22.57 -28.69
CA ASP A 605 -19.55 22.54 -29.51
C ASP A 605 -20.48 21.41 -29.03
N ASN A 606 -21.73 21.76 -28.71
CA ASN A 606 -22.72 20.82 -28.13
C ASN A 606 -22.22 20.05 -26.89
N ASN A 607 -21.35 20.65 -26.06
CA ASN A 607 -20.76 20.06 -24.85
C ASN A 607 -19.77 18.91 -25.07
N GLU A 608 -19.19 18.77 -26.26
CA GLU A 608 -18.31 17.64 -26.60
C GLU A 608 -17.15 17.42 -25.60
N TYR A 609 -16.52 18.47 -25.08
CA TYR A 609 -15.39 18.35 -24.16
C TYR A 609 -15.85 17.95 -22.75
N VAL A 610 -16.97 18.51 -22.30
CA VAL A 610 -17.58 18.18 -21.00
C VAL A 610 -18.04 16.72 -20.97
N ASP A 611 -18.67 16.27 -22.06
CA ASP A 611 -19.12 14.89 -22.17
C ASP A 611 -17.93 13.92 -22.20
N LEU A 612 -16.81 14.31 -22.82
CA LEU A 612 -15.58 13.53 -22.78
C LEU A 612 -14.98 13.45 -21.37
N TYR A 613 -14.89 14.56 -20.63
CA TYR A 613 -14.40 14.54 -19.25
C TYR A 613 -15.32 13.75 -18.31
N LYS A 614 -16.64 13.82 -18.49
CA LYS A 614 -17.59 12.93 -17.77
C LYS A 614 -17.31 11.47 -18.08
N TYR A 615 -17.07 11.16 -19.35
CA TYR A 615 -16.76 9.80 -19.77
C TYR A 615 -15.45 9.28 -19.16
N ILE A 616 -14.39 10.10 -19.14
CA ILE A 616 -13.10 9.81 -18.49
C ILE A 616 -13.27 9.64 -16.97
N ASN A 617 -14.04 10.50 -16.32
CA ASN A 617 -14.33 10.40 -14.89
C ASN A 617 -15.07 9.09 -14.57
N ASP A 618 -16.13 8.82 -15.33
CA ASP A 618 -16.92 7.61 -15.22
C ASP A 618 -16.08 6.35 -15.47
N TYR A 619 -15.17 6.37 -16.46
CA TYR A 619 -14.21 5.29 -16.69
C TYR A 619 -13.34 5.09 -15.45
N THR A 620 -12.67 6.14 -14.99
CA THR A 620 -11.79 6.13 -13.81
C THR A 620 -12.51 5.53 -12.60
N LYS A 621 -13.74 5.97 -12.32
CA LYS A 621 -14.52 5.50 -11.16
C LYS A 621 -15.13 4.10 -11.34
N ARG A 622 -15.42 3.66 -12.57
CA ARG A 622 -15.88 2.28 -12.82
C ARG A 622 -14.75 1.27 -12.73
N THR A 623 -13.57 1.61 -13.26
CA THR A 623 -12.38 0.75 -13.22
C THR A 623 -11.76 0.76 -11.82
N HIS A 624 -11.81 1.91 -11.14
CA HIS A 624 -11.25 2.10 -9.80
C HIS A 624 -12.29 2.71 -8.83
N PRO A 625 -13.22 1.89 -8.29
CA PRO A 625 -14.25 2.35 -7.37
C PRO A 625 -13.67 3.10 -6.17
N GLY A 626 -14.23 4.28 -5.87
CA GLY A 626 -13.75 5.16 -4.81
C GLY A 626 -12.67 6.16 -5.24
N ALA A 627 -12.23 6.17 -6.50
CA ALA A 627 -11.31 7.18 -7.01
C ALA A 627 -11.89 8.61 -6.88
N TYR A 628 -11.15 9.50 -6.22
CA TYR A 628 -11.44 10.93 -6.18
C TYR A 628 -10.85 11.64 -7.41
N THR A 629 -11.60 12.54 -8.04
CA THR A 629 -11.18 13.14 -9.31
C THR A 629 -11.14 14.67 -9.23
N VAL A 630 -10.03 15.22 -9.71
CA VAL A 630 -9.83 16.66 -9.82
C VAL A 630 -9.52 17.00 -11.28
N LEU A 631 -10.13 18.07 -11.82
CA LEU A 631 -9.71 18.64 -13.09
C LEU A 631 -9.15 20.05 -12.87
N ASN A 632 -7.93 20.27 -13.35
CA ASN A 632 -7.18 21.51 -13.21
C ASN A 632 -6.92 22.20 -14.57
N PRO A 633 -7.70 23.22 -14.93
CA PRO A 633 -7.36 24.18 -15.98
C PRO A 633 -6.57 25.41 -15.49
N GLY A 634 -6.35 25.56 -14.17
CA GLY A 634 -5.73 26.73 -13.53
C GLY A 634 -6.51 28.05 -13.68
N SER A 635 -7.74 28.00 -14.19
CA SER A 635 -8.50 29.17 -14.65
C SER A 635 -10.02 28.98 -14.49
N PRO A 636 -10.83 30.07 -14.57
CA PRO A 636 -12.28 29.96 -14.46
C PRO A 636 -12.87 28.99 -15.48
N MET A 637 -13.86 28.21 -15.06
CA MET A 637 -14.49 27.16 -15.87
C MET A 637 -15.96 27.46 -16.14
N ALA A 638 -16.44 27.04 -17.31
CA ALA A 638 -17.85 27.13 -17.65
C ALA A 638 -18.73 26.23 -16.77
N SER A 639 -19.94 26.69 -16.44
CA SER A 639 -20.89 25.99 -15.55
C SER A 639 -21.24 24.55 -15.95
N CYS A 640 -21.11 24.21 -17.24
CA CYS A 640 -21.30 22.86 -17.76
C CYS A 640 -20.34 21.82 -17.14
N PHE A 641 -19.23 22.25 -16.54
CA PHE A 641 -18.25 21.38 -15.88
C PHE A 641 -18.61 20.99 -14.45
N GLU A 642 -19.59 21.63 -13.79
CA GLU A 642 -19.90 21.40 -12.38
C GLU A 642 -20.07 19.91 -12.02
N ASP A 643 -20.67 19.14 -12.94
CA ASP A 643 -20.96 17.72 -12.76
C ASP A 643 -19.96 16.81 -13.52
N THR A 644 -18.75 17.29 -13.84
CA THR A 644 -17.72 16.50 -14.56
C THR A 644 -16.81 15.71 -13.63
N MET A 645 -16.33 16.33 -12.56
CA MET A 645 -15.37 15.77 -11.59
C MET A 645 -15.82 16.08 -10.16
N ASP A 646 -15.19 15.45 -9.16
CA ASP A 646 -15.49 15.73 -7.75
C ASP A 646 -15.11 17.17 -7.38
N THR A 647 -13.93 17.63 -7.80
CA THR A 647 -13.44 19.00 -7.59
C THR A 647 -12.86 19.59 -8.88
N LEU A 648 -13.01 20.90 -9.04
CA LEU A 648 -12.49 21.72 -10.14
C LEU A 648 -11.54 22.76 -9.58
N LEU A 649 -10.32 22.81 -10.12
CA LEU A 649 -9.33 23.80 -9.71
C LEU A 649 -9.45 25.05 -10.59
N THR A 650 -10.25 26.01 -10.14
CA THR A 650 -10.70 27.14 -10.98
C THR A 650 -9.87 28.42 -10.83
N PHE A 651 -8.77 28.36 -10.07
CA PHE A 651 -7.86 29.49 -9.91
C PHE A 651 -6.45 29.00 -9.53
N GLU A 652 -5.46 29.39 -10.31
CA GLU A 652 -4.04 29.07 -10.06
C GLU A 652 -3.14 30.24 -10.49
N LEU A 653 -3.11 31.32 -9.69
CA LEU A 653 -2.33 32.53 -9.99
C LEU A 653 -1.75 33.17 -8.71
N SER A 654 -1.00 34.27 -8.88
CA SER A 654 -0.33 34.96 -7.78
C SER A 654 -1.30 35.62 -6.78
N TYR A 655 -0.80 35.89 -5.58
CA TYR A 655 -1.46 36.69 -4.55
C TYR A 655 -1.96 38.04 -5.07
N GLU A 656 -1.18 38.73 -5.91
CA GLU A 656 -1.58 40.01 -6.51
C GLU A 656 -2.78 39.82 -7.45
N ALA A 657 -2.75 38.79 -8.30
CA ALA A 657 -3.86 38.46 -9.17
C ALA A 657 -5.11 38.10 -8.34
N TYR A 658 -4.95 37.31 -7.29
CA TYR A 658 -6.04 36.92 -6.42
C TYR A 658 -6.65 38.13 -5.70
N THR A 659 -5.86 39.08 -5.22
CA THR A 659 -6.39 40.24 -4.47
C THR A 659 -6.94 41.34 -5.37
N ASN A 660 -6.26 41.65 -6.47
CA ASN A 660 -6.52 42.86 -7.25
C ASN A 660 -7.16 42.61 -8.62
N SER A 661 -7.11 41.38 -9.13
CA SER A 661 -7.52 41.06 -10.52
C SER A 661 -8.22 39.70 -10.64
N TYR A 662 -8.88 39.26 -9.57
CA TYR A 662 -9.61 38.00 -9.55
C TYR A 662 -10.77 38.02 -10.54
N THR A 663 -10.82 36.99 -11.38
CA THR A 663 -11.95 36.73 -12.28
C THR A 663 -12.75 35.55 -11.72
N PRO A 664 -14.01 35.75 -11.28
CA PRO A 664 -14.85 34.67 -10.78
C PRO A 664 -15.35 33.77 -11.91
N ASN A 665 -15.77 32.55 -11.55
CA ASN A 665 -16.67 31.77 -12.39
C ASN A 665 -17.99 32.54 -12.62
N ASP A 666 -18.65 32.33 -13.76
CA ASP A 666 -19.95 32.93 -14.05
C ASP A 666 -21.14 32.22 -13.37
N TRP A 667 -20.82 31.24 -12.51
CA TRP A 667 -21.75 30.43 -11.73
C TRP A 667 -21.27 30.27 -10.29
N THR A 668 -22.19 29.90 -9.42
CA THR A 668 -21.91 29.57 -8.01
C THR A 668 -22.09 28.06 -7.83
N PRO A 669 -21.13 27.36 -7.21
CA PRO A 669 -21.24 25.93 -7.05
C PRO A 669 -22.34 25.55 -6.05
N LYS A 670 -23.02 24.43 -6.30
CA LYS A 670 -23.98 23.82 -5.37
C LYS A 670 -23.32 23.40 -4.06
N ASP A 671 -22.03 23.06 -4.10
CA ASP A 671 -21.20 22.63 -2.98
C ASP A 671 -19.84 23.35 -3.05
N PRO A 672 -19.40 24.06 -1.99
CA PRO A 672 -18.12 24.78 -2.02
C PRO A 672 -16.91 23.86 -2.28
N ARG A 673 -16.97 22.57 -1.92
CA ARG A 673 -15.91 21.58 -2.16
C ARG A 673 -15.71 21.29 -3.65
N LYS A 674 -16.61 21.78 -4.51
CA LYS A 674 -16.45 21.75 -5.95
C LYS A 674 -15.29 22.62 -6.43
N LEU A 675 -14.91 23.66 -5.67
CA LEU A 675 -13.89 24.62 -6.10
C LEU A 675 -12.62 24.51 -5.27
N TRP A 676 -11.48 24.40 -5.97
CA TRP A 676 -10.14 24.50 -5.40
C TRP A 676 -9.42 25.74 -5.98
N HIS A 677 -8.86 26.58 -5.11
CA HIS A 677 -7.97 27.66 -5.50
C HIS A 677 -6.54 27.40 -5.01
N ILE A 678 -5.56 27.67 -5.87
CA ILE A 678 -4.13 27.75 -5.54
C ILE A 678 -3.69 29.20 -5.68
N VAL A 679 -3.04 29.75 -4.65
CA VAL A 679 -2.52 31.12 -4.65
C VAL A 679 -1.07 31.13 -4.21
N TYR A 680 -0.15 31.44 -5.13
CA TYR A 680 1.28 31.51 -4.85
C TYR A 680 1.75 32.95 -4.56
N ASN A 681 2.97 33.12 -4.04
CA ASN A 681 3.55 34.40 -3.62
C ASN A 681 2.70 35.13 -2.56
N VAL A 682 2.11 34.39 -1.62
CA VAL A 682 1.29 34.93 -0.53
C VAL A 682 2.17 35.16 0.70
N PRO A 683 2.36 36.41 1.18
CA PRO A 683 3.12 36.66 2.39
C PRO A 683 2.47 35.99 3.62
N GLU A 684 3.28 35.48 4.55
CA GLU A 684 2.78 34.81 5.77
C GLU A 684 1.77 35.67 6.54
N SER A 685 2.01 36.99 6.63
CA SER A 685 1.11 37.94 7.30
C SER A 685 -0.29 38.05 6.67
N ALA A 686 -0.45 37.62 5.41
CA ALA A 686 -1.70 37.69 4.65
C ALA A 686 -2.47 36.36 4.65
N VAL A 687 -1.90 35.26 5.17
CA VAL A 687 -2.49 33.92 5.12
C VAL A 687 -3.93 33.89 5.65
N GLY A 688 -4.17 34.45 6.83
CA GLY A 688 -5.52 34.49 7.42
C GLY A 688 -6.53 35.31 6.60
N GLU A 689 -6.10 36.44 6.02
CA GLU A 689 -6.96 37.28 5.19
C GLU A 689 -7.31 36.60 3.85
N VAL A 690 -6.33 35.96 3.21
CA VAL A 690 -6.51 35.25 1.95
C VAL A 690 -7.37 34.00 2.12
N THR A 691 -7.19 33.27 3.22
CA THR A 691 -8.02 32.10 3.57
C THR A 691 -9.48 32.49 3.67
N LYS A 692 -9.78 33.55 4.43
CA LYS A 692 -11.14 34.07 4.55
C LYS A 692 -11.69 34.54 3.20
N LEU A 693 -10.89 35.27 2.41
CA LEU A 693 -11.28 35.72 1.08
C LEU A 693 -11.59 34.56 0.14
N ALA A 694 -10.87 33.44 0.24
CA ALA A 694 -11.16 32.22 -0.52
C ALA A 694 -12.49 31.60 -0.13
N LYS A 695 -12.82 31.58 1.17
CA LYS A 695 -14.13 31.11 1.64
C LYS A 695 -15.26 32.01 1.13
N GLU A 696 -15.06 33.34 1.14
CA GLU A 696 -16.00 34.32 0.57
C GLU A 696 -16.21 34.15 -0.95
N ARG A 697 -15.21 33.59 -1.65
CA ARG A 697 -15.25 33.28 -3.08
C ARG A 697 -15.76 31.87 -3.38
N GLY A 698 -16.20 31.12 -2.37
CA GLY A 698 -16.82 29.81 -2.53
C GLY A 698 -15.84 28.65 -2.70
N ALA A 699 -14.54 28.85 -2.45
CA ALA A 699 -13.55 27.78 -2.53
C ALA A 699 -13.56 26.90 -1.27
N GLY A 700 -13.94 25.64 -1.43
CA GLY A 700 -13.88 24.61 -0.39
C GLY A 700 -12.47 24.05 -0.20
N PHE A 701 -11.60 24.10 -1.23
CA PHE A 701 -10.20 23.73 -1.12
C PHE A 701 -9.28 24.93 -1.42
N LEU A 702 -8.19 25.04 -0.66
CA LEU A 702 -7.22 26.12 -0.80
C LEU A 702 -5.78 25.62 -0.66
N GLN A 703 -4.88 26.05 -1.54
CA GLN A 703 -3.43 25.97 -1.35
C GLN A 703 -2.85 27.38 -1.35
N LEU A 704 -2.06 27.72 -0.33
CA LEU A 704 -1.28 28.96 -0.28
C LEU A 704 0.19 28.60 -0.17
N THR A 705 1.04 29.37 -0.84
CA THR A 705 2.50 29.25 -0.74
C THR A 705 3.14 30.63 -0.85
N ASP A 706 4.24 30.84 -0.15
CA ASP A 706 5.11 32.01 -0.27
C ASP A 706 6.11 31.90 -1.42
N ASP A 707 6.17 30.74 -2.08
CA ASP A 707 7.02 30.51 -3.24
C ASP A 707 6.51 31.19 -4.51
N THR A 708 7.37 31.26 -5.52
CA THR A 708 7.19 32.03 -6.75
C THR A 708 7.44 31.18 -8.00
N LEU A 709 7.12 31.75 -9.17
CA LEU A 709 7.42 31.12 -10.45
C LEU A 709 8.95 30.93 -10.63
N PRO A 710 9.39 29.92 -11.40
CA PRO A 710 8.61 29.13 -12.35
C PRO A 710 7.87 27.92 -11.79
N ASN A 711 8.17 27.46 -10.57
CA ASN A 711 7.54 26.26 -10.00
C ASN A 711 7.24 26.45 -8.50
N PRO A 712 6.09 27.04 -8.13
CA PRO A 712 5.77 27.29 -6.73
C PRO A 712 5.34 26.03 -5.94
N TYR A 713 5.49 24.83 -6.52
CA TYR A 713 4.98 23.56 -6.00
C TYR A 713 6.10 22.57 -5.64
N ASP A 714 7.37 22.94 -5.84
CA ASP A 714 8.53 22.10 -5.54
C ASP A 714 9.05 22.28 -4.10
N THR A 715 8.47 23.20 -3.32
CA THR A 715 8.76 23.39 -1.91
C THR A 715 7.49 23.46 -1.05
N LEU A 716 7.62 23.10 0.23
CA LEU A 716 6.58 23.31 1.24
C LEU A 716 6.97 24.50 2.12
N PRO A 717 6.09 25.50 2.33
CA PRO A 717 6.37 26.61 3.23
C PRO A 717 6.84 26.16 4.62
N VAL A 718 7.52 27.06 5.33
CA VAL A 718 7.97 26.80 6.72
C VAL A 718 6.79 26.47 7.63
N ASP A 719 7.04 25.74 8.72
CA ASP A 719 5.95 25.21 9.56
C ASP A 719 5.04 26.31 10.12
N SER A 720 5.58 27.48 10.51
CA SER A 720 4.77 28.60 11.01
C SER A 720 3.74 29.09 9.99
N TYR A 721 4.10 29.08 8.71
CA TYR A 721 3.22 29.45 7.61
C TYR A 721 2.07 28.46 7.47
N VAL A 722 2.39 27.16 7.43
CA VAL A 722 1.38 26.11 7.28
C VAL A 722 0.47 26.07 8.52
N GLN A 723 1.00 26.24 9.73
CA GLN A 723 0.18 26.37 10.94
C GLN A 723 -0.76 27.58 10.87
N SER A 724 -0.31 28.71 10.33
CA SER A 724 -1.20 29.87 10.12
C SER A 724 -2.36 29.55 9.17
N MET A 725 -2.14 28.73 8.14
CA MET A 725 -3.21 28.23 7.27
C MET A 725 -4.14 27.28 8.03
N MET A 726 -3.59 26.33 8.78
CA MET A 726 -4.35 25.37 9.57
C MET A 726 -5.26 26.09 10.58
N ASP A 727 -4.74 27.08 11.29
CA ASP A 727 -5.49 27.86 12.28
C ASP A 727 -6.63 28.67 11.65
N ALA A 728 -6.46 29.11 10.39
CA ALA A 728 -7.46 29.87 9.65
C ALA A 728 -8.57 29.01 9.03
N ILE A 729 -8.38 27.68 8.98
CA ILE A 729 -9.29 26.73 8.33
C ILE A 729 -10.02 25.88 9.38
N GLU A 730 -11.34 25.76 9.20
CA GLU A 730 -12.22 24.98 10.08
C GLU A 730 -12.00 23.47 9.94
N GLY A 731 -11.65 22.99 8.74
CA GLY A 731 -11.56 21.57 8.41
C GLY A 731 -12.91 21.00 7.95
N GLY A 732 -12.86 19.92 7.20
CA GLY A 732 -14.02 19.37 6.50
C GLY A 732 -13.80 17.92 6.08
N SER A 733 -14.61 17.45 5.13
CA SER A 733 -14.40 16.16 4.47
C SER A 733 -14.64 16.27 2.96
N PRO A 734 -13.79 15.64 2.11
CA PRO A 734 -14.01 15.63 0.67
C PRO A 734 -15.35 14.99 0.27
N PHE A 735 -15.93 15.46 -0.82
CA PHE A 735 -17.12 14.85 -1.42
C PHE A 735 -16.72 14.01 -2.62
N ASN A 736 -16.94 12.69 -2.55
CA ASN A 736 -16.60 11.76 -3.62
C ASN A 736 -17.87 11.10 -4.14
N ALA A 737 -18.25 11.37 -5.38
CA ALA A 737 -19.40 10.75 -6.00
C ALA A 737 -19.01 9.44 -6.72
N ASP A 738 -19.89 8.45 -6.77
CA ASP A 738 -19.67 7.27 -7.61
C ASP A 738 -19.79 7.61 -9.10
N ALA A 739 -19.35 6.69 -9.95
CA ALA A 739 -19.53 6.81 -11.40
C ALA A 739 -21.01 6.98 -11.77
N SER A 740 -21.28 7.77 -12.81
CA SER A 740 -22.64 7.95 -13.32
C SER A 740 -23.22 6.62 -13.80
N SER A 741 -24.50 6.39 -13.50
CA SER A 741 -25.20 5.22 -14.03
C SER A 741 -25.38 5.33 -15.54
N TRP A 742 -25.18 4.22 -16.25
CA TRP A 742 -25.49 4.15 -17.67
C TRP A 742 -26.97 4.47 -17.93
N THR A 743 -27.24 5.20 -19.00
CA THR A 743 -28.62 5.49 -19.41
C THR A 743 -29.35 4.18 -19.75
N SER A 744 -30.58 4.02 -19.26
CA SER A 744 -31.38 2.82 -19.55
C SER A 744 -31.75 2.77 -21.03
N GLY A 745 -31.70 1.60 -21.66
CA GLY A 745 -32.01 1.46 -23.08
C GLY A 745 -31.83 0.05 -23.60
N SER A 746 -31.87 -0.11 -24.93
CA SER A 746 -31.59 -1.38 -25.59
C SER A 746 -30.08 -1.66 -25.59
N ALA A 747 -29.71 -2.94 -25.61
CA ALA A 747 -28.33 -3.35 -25.85
C ALA A 747 -27.82 -2.83 -27.21
N ALA A 748 -26.52 -2.61 -27.31
CA ALA A 748 -25.88 -2.16 -28.54
C ALA A 748 -25.83 -3.28 -29.58
N ALA A 749 -25.88 -2.90 -30.86
CA ALA A 749 -25.63 -3.83 -31.95
C ALA A 749 -24.15 -4.26 -32.00
N ALA A 750 -23.86 -5.32 -32.76
CA ALA A 750 -22.50 -5.75 -33.01
C ALA A 750 -21.71 -4.68 -33.76
N VAL A 751 -20.43 -4.52 -33.40
CA VAL A 751 -19.50 -3.61 -34.10
C VAL A 751 -19.01 -4.30 -35.38
N SER A 752 -19.07 -3.58 -36.51
CA SER A 752 -18.56 -4.04 -37.82
C SER A 752 -17.42 -3.15 -38.32
N GLY A 753 -16.75 -3.58 -39.39
CA GLY A 753 -15.77 -2.73 -40.08
C GLY A 753 -14.45 -2.51 -39.33
N LEU A 754 -14.20 -3.21 -38.21
CA LEU A 754 -12.94 -3.06 -37.48
C LEU A 754 -11.74 -3.36 -38.39
N SER A 755 -10.81 -2.41 -38.46
CA SER A 755 -9.60 -2.47 -39.27
C SER A 755 -8.45 -1.71 -38.61
N VAL A 756 -7.23 -2.05 -39.01
CA VAL A 756 -6.01 -1.33 -38.63
C VAL A 756 -5.68 -0.36 -39.76
N LEU A 757 -5.61 0.94 -39.46
CA LEU A 757 -5.31 1.99 -40.44
C LEU A 757 -3.80 2.23 -40.58
N ALA A 758 -3.11 2.24 -39.45
CA ALA A 758 -1.67 2.46 -39.36
C ALA A 758 -1.12 1.75 -38.12
N SER A 759 0.19 1.52 -38.11
CA SER A 759 0.91 0.99 -36.95
C SER A 759 2.35 1.45 -36.98
N ASP A 760 2.97 1.48 -35.81
CA ASP A 760 4.33 1.94 -35.64
C ASP A 760 5.10 1.06 -34.62
N TYR A 761 6.21 1.54 -34.05
CA TYR A 761 7.00 0.81 -33.04
C TYR A 761 6.18 0.42 -31.81
N THR A 762 5.36 1.32 -31.28
CA THR A 762 4.61 1.09 -30.01
C THR A 762 3.13 1.43 -30.12
N SER A 763 2.59 1.53 -31.33
CA SER A 763 1.20 1.96 -31.51
C SER A 763 0.48 1.32 -32.69
N ALA A 764 -0.85 1.32 -32.62
CA ALA A 764 -1.73 0.91 -33.71
C ALA A 764 -2.97 1.79 -33.76
N GLN A 765 -3.26 2.36 -34.93
CA GLN A 765 -4.48 3.11 -35.17
C GLN A 765 -5.58 2.17 -35.70
N LEU A 766 -6.69 2.13 -34.98
CA LEU A 766 -7.84 1.29 -35.25
C LEU A 766 -9.03 2.13 -35.71
N SER A 767 -9.89 1.56 -36.56
CA SER A 767 -11.14 2.20 -36.99
C SER A 767 -12.25 1.17 -37.20
N TRP A 768 -13.50 1.53 -36.88
CA TRP A 768 -14.68 0.67 -37.02
C TRP A 768 -15.93 1.45 -37.45
N ASP A 769 -16.99 0.74 -37.84
CA ASP A 769 -18.28 1.34 -38.15
C ASP A 769 -19.08 1.64 -36.87
N ALA A 770 -19.83 2.75 -36.85
CA ALA A 770 -20.71 3.06 -35.73
C ALA A 770 -21.80 2.01 -35.52
N ALA A 771 -21.96 1.51 -34.29
CA ALA A 771 -22.97 0.52 -33.93
C ALA A 771 -24.29 1.18 -33.48
N LEU A 772 -25.42 0.55 -33.82
CA LEU A 772 -26.74 1.01 -33.40
C LEU A 772 -26.90 0.90 -31.87
N ASN A 773 -27.48 1.93 -31.24
CA ASN A 773 -27.68 2.06 -29.79
C ASN A 773 -26.38 2.09 -28.95
N ALA A 774 -25.22 2.34 -29.55
CA ALA A 774 -23.98 2.50 -28.80
C ALA A 774 -24.02 3.78 -27.94
N LEU A 775 -23.61 3.64 -26.68
CA LEU A 775 -23.31 4.72 -25.73
C LEU A 775 -21.80 4.95 -25.61
N GLY A 776 -21.00 3.95 -25.97
CA GLY A 776 -19.54 4.00 -26.04
C GLY A 776 -18.99 2.72 -26.66
N TYR A 777 -17.68 2.64 -26.78
CA TYR A 777 -16.96 1.47 -27.26
C TYR A 777 -15.85 1.10 -26.30
N TYR A 778 -15.66 -0.21 -26.09
CA TYR A 778 -14.50 -0.78 -25.43
C TYR A 778 -13.62 -1.46 -26.46
N VAL A 779 -12.33 -1.10 -26.45
CA VAL A 779 -11.29 -1.73 -27.24
C VAL A 779 -10.57 -2.72 -26.35
N TYR A 780 -10.44 -3.95 -26.84
CA TYR A 780 -9.86 -5.05 -26.08
C TYR A 780 -8.56 -5.53 -26.70
N SER A 781 -7.61 -5.92 -25.85
CA SER A 781 -6.50 -6.81 -26.20
C SER A 781 -6.64 -8.09 -25.38
N GLY A 782 -6.90 -9.21 -26.06
CA GLY A 782 -7.37 -10.42 -25.39
C GLY A 782 -8.73 -10.19 -24.71
N ASP A 783 -8.79 -10.44 -23.40
CA ASP A 783 -10.00 -10.25 -22.57
C ASP A 783 -10.00 -8.92 -21.78
N SER A 784 -8.90 -8.17 -21.83
CA SER A 784 -8.73 -6.90 -21.11
C SER A 784 -9.18 -5.72 -21.96
N VAL A 785 -9.98 -4.82 -21.37
CA VAL A 785 -10.22 -3.49 -21.94
C VAL A 785 -8.94 -2.68 -21.81
N ILE A 786 -8.47 -2.09 -22.90
CA ILE A 786 -7.24 -1.29 -22.94
C ILE A 786 -7.50 0.18 -23.29
N ALA A 787 -8.70 0.49 -23.76
CA ALA A 787 -9.17 1.85 -24.00
C ALA A 787 -10.69 1.83 -24.13
N SER A 788 -11.30 2.97 -23.82
CA SER A 788 -12.71 3.22 -24.02
C SER A 788 -12.94 4.59 -24.63
N VAL A 789 -13.98 4.71 -25.47
CA VAL A 789 -14.32 5.99 -26.11
C VAL A 789 -15.83 6.20 -26.20
N PRO A 790 -16.29 7.46 -26.18
CA PRO A 790 -17.69 7.79 -26.44
C PRO A 790 -18.19 7.30 -27.80
N ASN A 791 -19.51 7.16 -27.95
CA ASN A 791 -20.13 6.65 -29.18
C ASN A 791 -19.87 7.48 -30.45
N SER A 792 -19.48 8.75 -30.30
CA SER A 792 -19.13 9.67 -31.38
C SER A 792 -17.76 9.35 -32.00
N MET A 793 -16.93 8.55 -31.32
CA MET A 793 -15.57 8.22 -31.72
C MET A 793 -15.51 6.78 -32.20
N THR A 794 -15.01 6.59 -33.41
CA THR A 794 -14.91 5.27 -34.08
C THR A 794 -13.53 5.03 -34.68
N THR A 795 -12.57 5.86 -34.32
CA THR A 795 -11.15 5.75 -34.68
C THR A 795 -10.34 6.13 -33.45
N ILE A 796 -9.27 5.38 -33.17
CA ILE A 796 -8.44 5.55 -31.97
C ILE A 796 -7.03 5.00 -32.23
N THR A 797 -6.02 5.64 -31.67
CA THR A 797 -4.64 5.18 -31.65
C THR A 797 -4.31 4.57 -30.29
N ILE A 798 -4.07 3.27 -30.27
CA ILE A 798 -3.66 2.54 -29.07
C ILE A 798 -2.14 2.66 -28.93
N GLY A 799 -1.67 3.16 -27.78
CA GLY A 799 -0.26 3.26 -27.39
C GLY A 799 0.22 2.09 -26.52
N GLY A 800 1.43 2.21 -25.98
CA GLY A 800 1.99 1.25 -25.00
C GLY A 800 2.25 -0.16 -25.54
N LEU A 801 2.20 -0.37 -26.87
CA LEU A 801 2.37 -1.70 -27.46
C LEU A 801 3.83 -2.12 -27.46
N GLN A 802 4.09 -3.41 -27.23
CA GLN A 802 5.44 -3.98 -27.31
C GLN A 802 5.97 -3.90 -28.76
N PRO A 803 7.19 -3.37 -29.00
CA PRO A 803 7.81 -3.36 -30.32
C PRO A 803 8.12 -4.74 -30.90
N GLY A 804 8.05 -4.87 -32.22
CA GLY A 804 8.33 -6.12 -32.95
C GLY A 804 7.39 -7.28 -32.62
N ALA A 805 6.25 -7.02 -31.97
CA ALA A 805 5.35 -8.03 -31.44
C ALA A 805 3.99 -8.02 -32.17
N ARG A 806 3.33 -9.18 -32.17
CA ARG A 806 1.98 -9.32 -32.72
C ARG A 806 0.95 -8.97 -31.65
N HIS A 807 0.06 -8.03 -31.97
CA HIS A 807 -1.07 -7.61 -31.13
C HIS A 807 -2.39 -7.93 -31.82
N ALA A 808 -3.42 -8.24 -31.04
CA ALA A 808 -4.74 -8.60 -31.55
C ALA A 808 -5.83 -7.85 -30.80
N PHE A 809 -6.73 -7.21 -31.56
CA PHE A 809 -7.75 -6.31 -31.02
C PHE A 809 -9.15 -6.73 -31.47
N HIS A 810 -10.12 -6.59 -30.57
CA HIS A 810 -11.54 -6.58 -30.91
C HIS A 810 -12.24 -5.43 -30.18
N VAL A 811 -13.42 -5.05 -30.66
CA VAL A 811 -14.18 -3.92 -30.13
C VAL A 811 -15.60 -4.36 -29.84
N SER A 812 -16.11 -3.96 -28.67
CA SER A 812 -17.52 -4.15 -28.31
C SER A 812 -18.17 -2.80 -28.02
N ALA A 813 -19.42 -2.64 -28.47
CA ALA A 813 -20.21 -1.46 -28.15
C ALA A 813 -20.91 -1.64 -26.80
N VAL A 814 -20.98 -0.57 -26.01
CA VAL A 814 -21.74 -0.51 -24.76
C VAL A 814 -23.12 0.06 -25.07
N GLY A 815 -24.19 -0.64 -24.68
CA GLY A 815 -25.58 -0.21 -24.87
C GLY A 815 -26.26 0.22 -23.57
N GLY A 816 -27.59 0.34 -23.63
CA GLY A 816 -28.38 0.79 -22.49
C GLY A 816 -28.19 -0.07 -21.23
N GLY A 817 -28.08 0.59 -20.08
CA GLY A 817 -27.78 -0.03 -18.79
C GLY A 817 -26.36 -0.61 -18.68
N GLY A 818 -25.44 -0.25 -19.59
CA GLY A 818 -24.07 -0.77 -19.61
C GLY A 818 -23.94 -2.15 -20.26
N ASN A 819 -25.00 -2.67 -20.88
CA ASN A 819 -24.98 -3.99 -21.48
C ASN A 819 -24.13 -4.02 -22.76
N LEU A 820 -23.17 -4.94 -22.82
CA LEU A 820 -22.29 -5.11 -23.99
C LEU A 820 -23.04 -5.74 -25.18
N GLY A 821 -22.83 -5.17 -26.36
CA GLY A 821 -23.16 -5.79 -27.63
C GLY A 821 -22.21 -6.94 -27.97
N SER A 822 -22.50 -7.67 -29.05
CA SER A 822 -21.58 -8.71 -29.53
C SER A 822 -20.27 -8.08 -30.02
N ALA A 823 -19.14 -8.70 -29.66
CA ALA A 823 -17.81 -8.28 -30.09
C ALA A 823 -17.67 -8.31 -31.63
N SER A 824 -16.85 -7.41 -32.15
CA SER A 824 -16.43 -7.42 -33.56
C SER A 824 -15.54 -8.63 -33.88
N SER A 825 -15.23 -8.80 -35.17
CA SER A 825 -14.13 -9.69 -35.56
C SER A 825 -12.78 -9.16 -35.07
N THR A 826 -11.91 -10.04 -34.62
CA THR A 826 -10.55 -9.67 -34.21
C THR A 826 -9.68 -9.24 -35.41
N VAL A 827 -8.97 -8.13 -35.26
CA VAL A 827 -7.89 -7.70 -36.16
C VAL A 827 -6.54 -7.89 -35.49
N ALA A 828 -5.49 -8.14 -36.25
CA ALA A 828 -4.14 -8.27 -35.71
C ALA A 828 -3.15 -7.38 -36.47
N VAL A 829 -2.15 -6.89 -35.75
CA VAL A 829 -1.09 -6.03 -36.25
C VAL A 829 0.25 -6.50 -35.70
N ILE A 830 1.34 -6.24 -36.42
CA ILE A 830 2.70 -6.46 -35.94
C ILE A 830 3.36 -5.09 -35.91
N THR A 831 3.77 -4.66 -34.72
CA THR A 831 4.49 -3.39 -34.53
C THR A 831 5.90 -3.46 -35.12
N GLU A 832 6.48 -2.30 -35.43
CA GLU A 832 7.85 -2.24 -35.96
C GLU A 832 8.87 -2.69 -34.91
N SER A 833 9.95 -3.34 -35.38
CA SER A 833 11.04 -3.79 -34.49
C SER A 833 12.06 -2.67 -34.29
N LEU A 834 12.46 -2.43 -33.04
CA LEU A 834 13.49 -1.46 -32.72
C LEU A 834 14.84 -1.82 -33.35
N PRO A 835 15.58 -0.87 -33.96
CA PRO A 835 16.94 -1.07 -34.43
C PRO A 835 17.86 -1.52 -33.29
N ASN A 836 18.44 -2.72 -33.40
CA ASN A 836 19.26 -3.36 -32.36
C ASN A 836 18.59 -3.47 -30.98
N GLY A 837 17.26 -3.37 -30.91
CA GLY A 837 16.52 -3.35 -29.64
C GLY A 837 16.55 -2.02 -28.88
N ASN A 838 17.10 -0.96 -29.49
CA ASN A 838 17.28 0.33 -28.83
C ASN A 838 16.11 1.29 -29.10
N THR A 839 15.66 1.98 -28.05
CA THR A 839 14.60 3.01 -28.13
C THR A 839 15.12 4.36 -28.62
N ILE A 840 16.43 4.58 -28.52
CA ILE A 840 17.14 5.75 -29.06
C ILE A 840 18.18 5.23 -30.07
N ALA A 841 18.19 5.79 -31.28
CA ALA A 841 19.07 5.36 -32.36
C ALA A 841 19.59 6.54 -33.19
N ASN A 842 20.51 6.26 -34.12
CA ASN A 842 21.03 7.20 -35.12
C ASN A 842 21.54 8.54 -34.54
N TYR A 843 22.06 8.50 -33.31
CA TYR A 843 22.53 9.68 -32.62
C TYR A 843 23.93 10.08 -33.08
N HIS A 844 24.16 11.38 -33.24
CA HIS A 844 25.47 11.91 -33.59
C HIS A 844 25.56 13.42 -33.28
N SER A 845 26.79 13.91 -33.10
CA SER A 845 27.09 15.33 -32.94
C SER A 845 27.84 15.86 -34.15
N SER A 846 27.54 17.11 -34.52
CA SER A 846 28.27 17.90 -35.52
C SER A 846 28.78 19.20 -34.87
N PRO A 847 29.94 19.16 -34.20
CA PRO A 847 30.52 20.32 -33.52
C PRO A 847 31.02 21.39 -34.49
N GLY A 848 30.61 22.64 -34.27
CA GLY A 848 31.26 23.84 -34.81
C GLY A 848 32.01 24.60 -33.72
N ALA A 849 32.69 25.68 -34.09
CA ALA A 849 33.48 26.47 -33.13
C ALA A 849 32.60 27.02 -31.99
N ASP A 850 31.47 27.65 -32.32
CA ASP A 850 30.60 28.35 -31.35
C ASP A 850 29.16 27.79 -31.30
N SER A 851 28.86 26.78 -32.11
CA SER A 851 27.55 26.12 -32.17
C SER A 851 27.69 24.67 -32.57
N THR A 852 26.82 23.80 -32.06
CA THR A 852 26.84 22.35 -32.30
C THR A 852 25.42 21.92 -32.65
N THR A 853 25.30 21.07 -33.66
CA THR A 853 24.05 20.34 -33.93
C THR A 853 24.18 18.92 -33.39
N ILE A 854 23.21 18.46 -32.61
CA ILE A 854 23.11 17.07 -32.15
C ILE A 854 21.79 16.52 -32.67
N GLN A 855 21.83 15.31 -33.22
CA GLN A 855 20.64 14.62 -33.72
C GLN A 855 20.51 13.25 -33.07
N ALA A 856 19.28 12.77 -32.92
CA ALA A 856 18.97 11.40 -32.53
C ALA A 856 17.52 11.03 -32.90
N ASP A 857 17.28 9.75 -33.16
CA ASP A 857 15.94 9.21 -33.32
C ASP A 857 15.43 8.68 -31.97
N ILE A 858 14.30 9.21 -31.51
CA ILE A 858 13.61 8.79 -30.29
C ILE A 858 12.39 7.99 -30.72
N LEU A 859 12.49 6.66 -30.73
CA LEU A 859 11.56 5.76 -31.43
C LEU A 859 10.32 5.37 -30.60
N VAL A 860 10.31 5.71 -29.31
CA VAL A 860 9.20 5.44 -28.38
C VAL A 860 8.93 6.69 -27.55
N PRO A 861 7.69 6.88 -27.05
CA PRO A 861 7.34 8.07 -26.29
C PRO A 861 8.00 8.10 -24.90
N TYR A 862 8.46 9.29 -24.48
CA TYR A 862 8.94 9.57 -23.13
C TYR A 862 8.34 10.88 -22.59
N ALA A 863 8.34 11.06 -21.27
CA ALA A 863 7.92 12.32 -20.65
C ALA A 863 8.98 13.42 -20.84
N PHE A 864 10.25 13.05 -20.69
CA PHE A 864 11.38 13.96 -20.80
C PHE A 864 12.47 13.39 -21.70
N ILE A 865 12.98 14.23 -22.59
CA ILE A 865 14.23 14.01 -23.31
C ILE A 865 15.20 15.12 -22.92
N ARG A 866 16.28 14.75 -22.24
CA ARG A 866 17.34 15.66 -21.80
C ARG A 866 18.62 15.34 -22.55
N LEU A 867 19.31 16.39 -22.96
CA LEU A 867 20.63 16.30 -23.57
C LEU A 867 21.66 16.91 -22.63
N TYR A 868 22.60 16.10 -22.16
CA TYR A 868 23.70 16.54 -21.31
C TYR A 868 25.01 16.61 -22.09
N ILE A 869 25.83 17.63 -21.80
CA ILE A 869 27.20 17.70 -22.32
C ILE A 869 28.17 17.37 -21.17
N TRP A 870 28.99 16.34 -21.38
CA TRP A 870 29.90 15.80 -20.37
C TRP A 870 31.37 15.94 -20.79
N ASN A 871 32.29 15.94 -19.83
CA ASN A 871 33.72 16.16 -20.09
C ASN A 871 34.66 15.16 -19.42
N SER A 872 34.26 14.55 -18.30
CA SER A 872 35.05 13.57 -17.54
C SER A 872 34.20 12.44 -16.97
N VAL A 873 34.83 11.31 -16.65
CA VAL A 873 34.27 10.29 -15.74
C VAL A 873 34.58 10.70 -14.30
N GLY A 874 33.55 10.75 -13.45
CA GLY A 874 33.63 11.35 -12.12
C GLY A 874 33.62 12.88 -12.15
N CYS A 875 33.06 13.47 -11.08
CA CYS A 875 32.99 14.92 -10.87
C CYS A 875 33.97 15.37 -9.79
N GLU A 876 34.65 16.49 -10.02
CA GLU A 876 35.51 17.16 -9.04
C GLU A 876 34.72 18.24 -8.31
N PHE A 877 33.85 17.85 -7.36
CA PHE A 877 32.86 18.75 -6.74
C PHE A 877 33.45 20.00 -6.04
N ASP A 878 34.72 19.97 -5.63
CA ASP A 878 35.37 21.09 -4.96
C ASP A 878 35.83 22.20 -5.92
N THR A 879 36.15 21.86 -7.17
CA THR A 879 36.81 22.79 -8.11
C THR A 879 36.13 22.91 -9.47
N ASP A 880 35.39 21.90 -9.90
CA ASP A 880 34.61 21.86 -11.13
C ASP A 880 33.32 21.05 -10.88
N PRO A 881 32.34 21.63 -10.17
CA PRO A 881 31.12 20.92 -9.84
C PRO A 881 30.28 20.68 -11.09
N GLY A 882 29.79 19.46 -11.24
CA GLY A 882 28.88 19.06 -12.31
C GLY A 882 27.81 18.09 -11.82
N TRP A 883 26.87 17.77 -12.70
CA TRP A 883 25.82 16.79 -12.46
C TRP A 883 26.25 15.41 -12.95
N SER A 884 26.11 14.41 -12.09
CA SER A 884 26.48 13.02 -12.38
C SER A 884 25.40 12.31 -13.18
N VAL A 885 25.76 11.67 -14.30
CA VAL A 885 24.87 10.76 -15.04
C VAL A 885 25.49 9.36 -15.08
N ASN A 886 24.83 8.41 -14.43
CA ASN A 886 25.34 7.05 -14.22
C ASN A 886 25.25 6.22 -15.51
N PHE A 887 26.34 5.52 -15.84
CA PHE A 887 26.39 4.49 -16.89
C PHE A 887 26.56 3.07 -16.31
N LYS A 888 27.10 2.94 -15.08
CA LYS A 888 27.05 1.72 -14.25
C LYS A 888 26.72 2.10 -12.80
N ILE A 889 26.47 1.11 -11.95
CA ILE A 889 26.32 1.34 -10.50
C ILE A 889 27.62 1.98 -9.99
N ASP A 890 27.50 3.15 -9.36
CA ASP A 890 28.60 3.97 -8.84
C ASP A 890 29.63 4.48 -9.87
N GLU A 891 29.38 4.32 -11.18
CA GLU A 891 30.22 4.90 -12.25
C GLU A 891 29.39 5.88 -13.10
N TYR A 892 29.88 7.12 -13.21
CA TYR A 892 29.14 8.22 -13.82
C TYR A 892 30.03 9.18 -14.59
N VAL A 893 29.45 9.86 -15.57
CA VAL A 893 30.08 11.01 -16.24
C VAL A 893 29.68 12.31 -15.55
N CYS A 894 30.56 13.29 -15.60
CA CYS A 894 30.31 14.63 -15.10
C CYS A 894 29.80 15.54 -16.21
N THR A 895 28.60 16.08 -16.01
CA THR A 895 27.92 16.95 -16.96
C THR A 895 27.87 18.39 -16.44
N HIS A 896 28.05 19.36 -17.34
CA HIS A 896 28.07 20.78 -16.97
C HIS A 896 26.96 21.57 -17.65
N TYR A 897 26.40 21.03 -18.72
CA TYR A 897 25.30 21.62 -19.45
C TYR A 897 24.20 20.60 -19.64
N MET A 898 22.97 21.07 -19.56
CA MET A 898 21.76 20.30 -19.82
C MET A 898 20.87 21.09 -20.75
N VAL A 899 20.25 20.42 -21.71
CA VAL A 899 19.13 20.93 -22.47
C VAL A 899 17.89 20.16 -22.05
N GLU A 900 16.84 20.90 -21.72
CA GLU A 900 15.50 20.37 -21.50
C GLU A 900 14.51 21.27 -22.24
N GLY A 901 13.67 20.65 -23.08
CA GLY A 901 12.82 21.38 -24.03
C GLY A 901 13.65 22.28 -24.95
N THR A 902 13.34 23.59 -24.95
CA THR A 902 14.04 24.60 -25.77
C THR A 902 15.01 25.45 -24.97
N THR A 903 15.43 25.02 -23.78
CA THR A 903 16.28 25.82 -22.89
C THR A 903 17.59 25.10 -22.60
N LEU A 904 18.70 25.85 -22.71
CA LEU A 904 20.03 25.43 -22.26
C LEU A 904 20.28 25.93 -20.84
N TYR A 905 20.78 25.03 -20.02
CA TYR A 905 21.16 25.26 -18.64
C TYR A 905 22.64 24.96 -18.43
N LYS A 906 23.23 25.64 -17.46
CA LYS A 906 24.56 25.32 -16.92
C LYS A 906 24.40 24.91 -15.46
N TYR A 907 25.07 23.84 -15.07
CA TYR A 907 25.02 23.37 -13.69
C TYR A 907 25.58 24.44 -12.75
N SER A 908 24.88 24.69 -11.65
CA SER A 908 25.22 25.70 -10.65
C SER A 908 25.18 25.18 -9.22
N GLY A 909 24.97 23.87 -9.04
CA GLY A 909 24.95 23.24 -7.73
C GLY A 909 26.33 23.13 -7.10
N THR A 910 26.38 23.25 -5.78
CA THR A 910 27.56 22.95 -4.96
C THR A 910 27.19 21.87 -3.97
N LEU A 911 28.05 20.87 -3.79
CA LEU A 911 27.78 19.76 -2.86
C LEU A 911 27.73 20.30 -1.42
N PRO A 912 26.61 20.17 -0.69
CA PRO A 912 26.53 20.60 0.70
C PRO A 912 27.50 19.81 1.60
N GLU A 913 28.04 20.45 2.63
CA GLU A 913 28.93 19.78 3.59
C GLU A 913 28.23 18.56 4.22
N GLY A 914 28.83 17.37 4.07
CA GLY A 914 28.26 16.10 4.55
C GLY A 914 27.27 15.42 3.60
N SER A 915 26.91 16.03 2.47
CA SER A 915 26.11 15.38 1.42
C SER A 915 27.00 14.57 0.47
N THR A 916 26.48 13.46 -0.04
CA THR A 916 27.08 12.69 -1.15
C THR A 916 26.28 12.84 -2.45
N ALA A 917 25.14 13.53 -2.41
CA ALA A 917 24.27 13.75 -3.56
C ALA A 917 24.39 15.21 -4.05
N PRO A 918 24.82 15.44 -5.31
CA PRO A 918 24.79 16.77 -5.90
C PRO A 918 23.34 17.27 -5.96
N PRO A 919 23.06 18.54 -5.61
CA PRO A 919 21.72 19.10 -5.70
C PRO A 919 21.31 19.33 -7.16
N TRP A 920 20.03 19.15 -7.49
CA TRP A 920 19.49 19.52 -8.79
C TRP A 920 19.39 21.04 -8.92
N ALA A 921 20.49 21.69 -9.31
CA ALA A 921 20.61 23.13 -9.37
C ALA A 921 21.20 23.58 -10.71
N TRP A 922 20.39 24.30 -11.49
CA TRP A 922 20.68 24.67 -12.87
C TRP A 922 20.39 26.14 -13.11
N SER A 923 21.34 26.84 -13.72
CA SER A 923 21.19 28.24 -14.14
C SER A 923 20.88 28.31 -15.63
N VAL A 924 19.83 29.05 -16.00
CA VAL A 924 19.46 29.28 -17.41
C VAL A 924 20.60 30.00 -18.13
N VAL A 925 21.07 29.44 -19.23
CA VAL A 925 22.03 30.08 -20.15
C VAL A 925 21.28 30.83 -21.25
N GLY A 926 20.25 30.22 -21.82
CA GLY A 926 19.45 30.81 -22.90
C GLY A 926 18.70 29.76 -23.72
N PRO A 927 17.94 30.18 -24.74
CA PRO A 927 17.19 29.27 -25.58
C PRO A 927 18.08 28.50 -26.58
N ILE A 928 17.58 27.36 -27.04
CA ILE A 928 18.12 26.56 -28.16
C ILE A 928 17.06 26.38 -29.24
N THR A 929 17.45 25.90 -30.42
CA THR A 929 16.49 25.43 -31.44
C THR A 929 16.35 23.92 -31.33
N LEU A 930 15.13 23.43 -31.16
CA LEU A 930 14.77 22.01 -31.23
C LEU A 930 13.79 21.83 -32.38
N ASP A 931 14.20 21.08 -33.40
CA ASP A 931 13.35 20.65 -34.51
C ASP A 931 13.06 19.16 -34.35
N ILE A 932 11.77 18.80 -34.34
CA ILE A 932 11.31 17.41 -34.23
C ILE A 932 10.57 17.08 -35.51
N LYS A 933 11.05 16.08 -36.23
CA LYS A 933 10.42 15.58 -37.45
C LYS A 933 10.33 14.07 -37.38
N ASP A 934 9.09 13.57 -37.37
CA ASP A 934 8.80 12.16 -37.14
C ASP A 934 9.46 11.72 -35.82
N TYR A 935 10.47 10.84 -35.88
CA TYR A 935 11.23 10.39 -34.71
C TYR A 935 12.53 11.18 -34.46
N THR A 936 12.98 11.99 -35.42
CA THR A 936 14.29 12.63 -35.36
C THR A 936 14.22 13.95 -34.61
N TYR A 937 14.94 14.01 -33.50
CA TYR A 937 15.16 15.22 -32.70
C TYR A 937 16.47 15.86 -33.15
N THR A 938 16.42 17.16 -33.44
CA THR A 938 17.60 17.95 -33.84
C THR A 938 17.75 19.14 -32.91
N TRP A 939 18.74 19.09 -32.02
CA TRP A 939 19.12 20.19 -31.14
C TRP A 939 20.22 21.03 -31.78
N THR A 940 20.01 22.35 -31.84
CA THR A 940 21.05 23.32 -32.22
C THR A 940 21.44 24.15 -31.01
N LEU A 941 22.63 23.89 -30.50
CA LEU A 941 23.16 24.49 -29.28
C LEU A 941 24.01 25.73 -29.59
N PRO A 942 23.93 26.79 -28.77
CA PRO A 942 24.87 27.92 -28.78
C PRO A 942 26.17 27.58 -28.03
N LEU A 943 26.63 26.32 -28.15
CA LEU A 943 27.85 25.80 -27.57
C LEU A 943 28.63 25.08 -28.66
N GLY A 944 29.96 25.22 -28.66
CA GLY A 944 30.85 24.57 -29.61
C GLY A 944 32.22 24.32 -29.02
N THR A 945 33.14 23.83 -29.87
CA THR A 945 34.48 23.41 -29.47
C THR A 945 35.33 24.54 -28.87
N SER A 946 34.96 25.80 -29.04
CA SER A 946 35.61 26.95 -28.38
C SER A 946 35.32 27.03 -26.88
N THR A 947 34.25 26.36 -26.43
CA THR A 947 33.76 26.41 -25.05
C THR A 947 33.91 25.07 -24.33
N ILE A 948 33.44 23.98 -24.95
CA ILE A 948 33.48 22.62 -24.40
C ILE A 948 33.49 21.60 -25.55
N ASP A 949 33.99 20.41 -25.29
CA ASP A 949 33.89 19.30 -26.24
C ASP A 949 32.43 18.80 -26.32
N THR A 950 31.71 19.26 -27.34
CA THR A 950 30.31 18.89 -27.61
C THR A 950 30.16 17.61 -28.43
N SER A 951 31.27 16.91 -28.72
CA SER A 951 31.19 15.53 -29.22
C SER A 951 30.85 14.55 -28.10
N LYS A 952 31.08 14.94 -26.84
CA LYS A 952 30.76 14.15 -25.65
C LYS A 952 29.40 14.55 -25.09
N PHE A 953 28.39 13.72 -25.30
CA PHE A 953 27.04 13.99 -24.84
C PHE A 953 26.33 12.74 -24.31
N VAL A 954 25.26 12.98 -23.55
CA VAL A 954 24.34 11.95 -23.09
C VAL A 954 22.93 12.35 -23.49
N ILE A 955 22.21 11.46 -24.16
CA ILE A 955 20.77 11.59 -24.36
C ILE A 955 20.11 10.74 -23.29
N GLN A 956 19.41 11.41 -22.38
CA GLN A 956 18.62 10.76 -21.34
C GLN A 956 17.15 10.87 -21.70
N ALA A 957 16.45 9.74 -21.74
CA ALA A 957 15.02 9.65 -21.93
C ALA A 957 14.36 9.00 -20.70
N GLN A 958 13.33 9.65 -20.15
CA GLN A 958 12.71 9.25 -18.87
C GLN A 958 11.19 9.44 -18.90
N GLY A 959 10.47 8.56 -18.20
CA GLY A 959 9.02 8.61 -18.03
C GLY A 959 8.28 7.80 -19.09
N TYR A 960 7.27 7.03 -18.68
CA TYR A 960 6.43 6.15 -19.52
C TYR A 960 7.13 4.97 -20.20
N ASN A 961 8.46 5.03 -20.34
CA ASN A 961 9.32 3.93 -20.74
C ASN A 961 10.55 3.87 -19.81
N PRO A 962 11.24 2.72 -19.72
CA PRO A 962 12.41 2.57 -18.87
C PRO A 962 13.46 3.66 -19.12
N LEU A 963 13.99 4.23 -18.03
CA LEU A 963 15.05 5.24 -18.08
C LEU A 963 16.19 4.75 -18.99
N THR A 964 16.44 5.51 -20.05
CA THR A 964 17.45 5.17 -21.06
C THR A 964 18.46 6.29 -21.14
N ASN A 965 19.73 5.97 -20.86
CA ASN A 965 20.86 6.87 -21.08
C ASN A 965 21.67 6.34 -22.25
N VAL A 966 21.79 7.13 -23.31
CA VAL A 966 22.68 6.87 -24.44
C VAL A 966 23.88 7.80 -24.34
N PHE A 967 25.07 7.23 -24.24
CA PHE A 967 26.31 7.96 -24.11
C PHE A 967 27.05 7.98 -25.45
N GLU A 968 27.56 9.13 -25.83
CA GLU A 968 28.45 9.28 -26.97
C GLU A 968 29.69 10.08 -26.51
N PRO A 969 30.90 9.52 -26.63
CA PRO A 969 31.18 8.08 -26.74
C PRO A 969 30.70 7.31 -25.49
N ASP A 970 30.51 5.99 -25.58
CA ASP A 970 30.11 5.18 -24.42
C ASP A 970 31.27 4.97 -23.43
N PRO A 971 31.22 5.53 -22.20
CA PRO A 971 32.26 5.33 -21.19
C PRO A 971 32.35 3.87 -20.70
N SER A 972 31.32 3.05 -20.93
CA SER A 972 31.25 1.67 -20.48
C SER A 972 32.18 0.71 -21.26
N ASP A 973 32.57 1.09 -22.48
CA ASP A 973 33.55 0.41 -23.34
C ASP A 973 34.97 0.43 -22.76
N TYR A 974 35.18 1.26 -21.73
CA TYR A 974 36.45 1.41 -21.03
C TYR A 974 36.42 0.69 -19.68
N THR A 975 37.55 0.11 -19.29
CA THR A 975 37.72 -0.49 -17.96
C THR A 975 39.05 -0.06 -17.36
N CYS A 976 39.07 0.47 -16.15
CA CYS A 976 40.32 0.86 -15.48
C CYS A 976 40.97 -0.29 -14.69
N LYS A 977 40.61 -1.54 -15.03
CA LYS A 977 41.20 -2.74 -14.46
C LYS A 977 42.54 -3.04 -15.13
N GLY A 978 43.44 -3.60 -14.35
CA GLY A 978 44.77 -4.02 -14.77
C GLY A 978 45.52 -4.61 -13.59
N SER A 979 46.79 -4.90 -13.78
CA SER A 979 47.66 -5.42 -12.74
C SER A 979 47.70 -4.51 -11.50
N SER A 980 47.76 -5.10 -10.31
CA SER A 980 48.01 -4.34 -9.07
C SER A 980 49.35 -3.58 -9.11
N MET A 981 50.28 -4.01 -9.97
CA MET A 981 51.58 -3.38 -10.19
C MET A 981 51.52 -2.08 -11.00
N CYS A 982 50.36 -1.74 -11.58
CA CYS A 982 50.13 -0.44 -12.22
C CYS A 982 50.24 0.75 -11.25
N THR A 983 50.29 0.47 -9.95
CA THR A 983 50.58 1.44 -8.88
C THR A 983 52.07 1.80 -8.75
N THR A 984 52.95 1.20 -9.55
CA THR A 984 54.40 1.44 -9.51
C THR A 984 54.72 2.93 -9.75
N PRO A 985 55.65 3.53 -8.98
CA PRO A 985 56.08 4.91 -9.22
C PRO A 985 56.60 5.12 -10.65
N ASN A 986 56.24 6.24 -11.29
CA ASN A 986 56.54 6.59 -12.68
C ASN A 986 55.84 5.75 -13.76
N PHE A 987 54.92 4.85 -13.40
CA PHE A 987 54.20 4.01 -14.36
C PHE A 987 53.53 4.82 -15.49
N LEU A 988 52.79 5.88 -15.15
CA LEU A 988 52.16 6.76 -16.14
C LEU A 988 53.17 7.38 -17.12
N LYS A 989 54.31 7.86 -16.61
CA LYS A 989 55.39 8.41 -17.46
C LYS A 989 55.93 7.36 -18.42
N TRP A 990 56.02 6.10 -17.98
CA TRP A 990 56.41 5.00 -18.85
C TRP A 990 55.34 4.70 -19.91
N CYS A 991 54.06 4.71 -19.55
CA CYS A 991 52.98 4.54 -20.53
C CYS A 991 52.98 5.66 -21.59
N ASP A 992 53.11 6.91 -21.14
CA ASP A 992 53.19 8.08 -22.02
C ASP A 992 54.41 7.99 -22.95
N HIS A 993 55.54 7.49 -22.45
CA HIS A 993 56.71 7.26 -23.29
C HIS A 993 56.47 6.13 -24.30
N ALA A 994 55.89 5.01 -23.87
CA ALA A 994 55.57 3.86 -24.72
C ALA A 994 54.65 4.27 -25.87
N VAL A 995 53.56 4.99 -25.58
CA VAL A 995 52.61 5.41 -26.62
C VAL A 995 53.22 6.46 -27.56
N ASN A 996 54.02 7.41 -27.04
CA ASN A 996 54.62 8.47 -27.85
C ASN A 996 55.83 8.00 -28.69
N THR A 997 56.32 6.79 -28.46
CA THR A 997 57.39 6.16 -29.27
C THR A 997 56.86 5.10 -30.23
N LEU A 998 55.54 4.96 -30.36
CA LEU A 998 54.93 4.16 -31.43
C LEU A 998 55.29 4.70 -32.81
N GLN A 999 55.32 3.81 -33.82
CA GLN A 999 55.27 4.24 -35.21
C GLN A 999 53.89 4.85 -35.50
N ARG A 1000 53.82 6.19 -35.61
CA ARG A 1000 52.60 6.98 -35.82
C ARG A 1000 52.34 7.19 -37.33
N ASN A 1001 51.53 6.32 -37.92
CA ASN A 1001 50.99 6.46 -39.28
C ASN A 1001 49.56 5.88 -39.32
N ASP A 1002 48.87 6.08 -40.45
CA ASP A 1002 47.49 5.59 -40.69
C ASP A 1002 47.46 4.19 -41.34
N ASP A 1003 48.62 3.58 -41.60
CA ASP A 1003 48.71 2.22 -42.13
C ASP A 1003 48.53 1.20 -40.99
N THR A 1004 47.73 0.15 -41.23
CA THR A 1004 47.51 -0.93 -40.25
C THR A 1004 48.81 -1.71 -40.01
N SER A 1005 49.43 -1.44 -38.87
CA SER A 1005 50.77 -1.91 -38.51
C SER A 1005 50.80 -2.63 -37.16
N TYR A 1006 49.70 -2.57 -36.40
CA TYR A 1006 49.56 -3.24 -35.11
C TYR A 1006 48.50 -4.32 -35.15
N PHE A 1007 48.80 -5.51 -34.61
CA PHE A 1007 47.95 -6.71 -34.70
C PHE A 1007 47.89 -7.47 -33.38
N ALA A 1008 46.76 -8.13 -33.09
CA ALA A 1008 46.63 -8.98 -31.91
C ALA A 1008 47.61 -10.18 -31.96
N THR A 1009 48.12 -10.60 -30.79
CA THR A 1009 49.15 -11.64 -30.64
C THR A 1009 48.73 -13.05 -31.08
N SER A 1010 47.44 -13.28 -31.31
CA SER A 1010 46.85 -14.52 -31.85
C SER A 1010 47.08 -14.70 -33.36
N ALA A 1011 47.38 -13.65 -34.13
CA ALA A 1011 47.54 -13.67 -35.60
C ALA A 1011 48.90 -14.23 -36.11
N ASN A 1012 49.56 -15.08 -35.33
CA ASN A 1012 51.00 -15.29 -35.43
C ASN A 1012 51.40 -16.42 -36.41
N GLU A 1013 51.33 -16.16 -37.73
CA GLU A 1013 52.01 -17.02 -38.72
C GLU A 1013 52.88 -16.30 -39.78
N THR A 1014 52.84 -14.97 -39.94
CA THR A 1014 53.63 -14.32 -41.01
C THR A 1014 54.27 -12.99 -40.62
N GLY A 1015 55.39 -13.04 -39.89
CA GLY A 1015 56.51 -12.06 -39.98
C GLY A 1015 56.25 -10.58 -39.66
N ILE A 1016 56.76 -10.13 -38.51
CA ILE A 1016 56.91 -8.74 -38.02
C ILE A 1016 55.61 -7.92 -37.98
N ASN A 1017 54.74 -8.28 -37.04
CA ASN A 1017 53.59 -7.47 -36.63
C ASN A 1017 53.82 -6.99 -35.20
N GLN A 1018 53.73 -5.68 -34.94
CA GLN A 1018 53.88 -5.13 -33.58
C GLN A 1018 52.56 -5.29 -32.84
N SER A 1019 52.52 -5.90 -31.67
CA SER A 1019 51.28 -5.96 -30.86
C SER A 1019 51.07 -4.69 -30.03
N GLY A 1020 51.99 -3.73 -30.11
CA GLY A 1020 52.00 -2.49 -29.35
C GLY A 1020 53.43 -2.10 -28.96
N ASN A 1021 53.57 -1.32 -27.89
CA ASN A 1021 54.87 -0.88 -27.38
C ASN A 1021 54.90 -0.87 -25.84
N CYS A 1022 56.09 -0.87 -25.26
CA CYS A 1022 56.28 -0.71 -23.83
C CYS A 1022 57.48 0.18 -23.52
N TRP A 1023 57.52 0.72 -22.29
CA TRP A 1023 58.70 1.41 -21.77
C TRP A 1023 58.84 1.15 -20.27
N GLY A 1024 60.05 1.20 -19.72
CA GLY A 1024 60.28 0.83 -18.32
C GLY A 1024 61.67 1.14 -17.77
N ASP A 1025 62.11 0.36 -16.79
CA ASP A 1025 63.45 0.40 -16.19
C ASP A 1025 64.23 -0.92 -16.41
N GLN A 1026 63.96 -1.62 -17.53
CA GLN A 1026 64.43 -2.97 -17.87
C GLN A 1026 63.91 -4.10 -16.98
N THR A 1027 63.29 -3.80 -15.83
CA THR A 1027 62.71 -4.80 -14.93
C THR A 1027 61.19 -4.65 -14.84
N ARG A 1028 60.71 -3.41 -14.80
CA ARG A 1028 59.32 -3.01 -14.65
C ARG A 1028 58.99 -2.01 -15.75
N GLY A 1029 57.82 -2.12 -16.36
CA GLY A 1029 57.40 -1.17 -17.39
C GLY A 1029 55.90 -1.08 -17.53
N CYS A 1030 55.48 -0.10 -18.33
CA CYS A 1030 54.12 0.00 -18.84
C CYS A 1030 54.10 -0.39 -20.30
N GLY A 1031 53.08 -1.14 -20.69
CA GLY A 1031 52.85 -1.50 -22.07
C GLY A 1031 51.46 -1.08 -22.54
N VAL A 1032 51.37 -0.72 -23.82
CA VAL A 1032 50.16 -0.32 -24.53
C VAL A 1032 50.03 -1.24 -25.73
N PHE A 1033 49.04 -2.13 -25.73
CA PHE A 1033 48.94 -3.22 -26.69
C PHE A 1033 47.52 -3.41 -27.23
N ILE A 1034 47.44 -3.99 -28.43
CA ILE A 1034 46.21 -4.54 -29.01
C ILE A 1034 46.07 -6.03 -28.68
N GLN A 1035 44.84 -6.43 -28.36
CA GLN A 1035 44.40 -7.79 -28.04
C GLN A 1035 43.11 -8.08 -28.82
N GLY A 1036 42.82 -9.35 -29.12
CA GLY A 1036 41.67 -9.74 -29.93
C GLY A 1036 41.90 -11.03 -30.72
N ASP A 1037 41.00 -11.33 -31.63
CA ASP A 1037 41.17 -12.43 -32.59
C ASP A 1037 42.11 -12.05 -33.76
N GLU A 1038 42.28 -12.94 -34.73
CA GLU A 1038 43.21 -12.73 -35.85
C GLU A 1038 42.78 -11.58 -36.79
N SER A 1039 41.53 -11.11 -36.71
CA SER A 1039 41.03 -9.99 -37.49
C SER A 1039 41.41 -8.62 -36.91
N CYS A 1040 41.95 -8.60 -35.69
CA CYS A 1040 42.28 -7.36 -35.00
C CYS A 1040 43.56 -6.69 -35.48
N SER A 1041 43.37 -5.62 -36.25
CA SER A 1041 44.45 -4.77 -36.74
C SER A 1041 44.08 -3.30 -36.73
N ILE A 1042 45.00 -2.43 -36.27
CA ILE A 1042 44.79 -0.97 -36.23
C ILE A 1042 46.05 -0.22 -36.68
N SER A 1043 45.89 1.07 -37.00
CA SER A 1043 47.01 1.96 -37.27
C SER A 1043 47.69 2.43 -36.00
N GLY A 1044 48.91 2.96 -36.11
CA GLY A 1044 49.61 3.54 -34.96
C GLY A 1044 48.98 4.83 -34.45
N ASN A 1045 48.29 5.57 -35.32
CA ASN A 1045 47.49 6.72 -34.91
C ASN A 1045 46.26 6.29 -34.11
N ASP A 1046 45.57 5.22 -34.53
CA ASP A 1046 44.43 4.68 -33.79
C ASP A 1046 44.85 4.17 -32.41
N LEU A 1047 45.95 3.40 -32.32
CA LEU A 1047 46.45 2.91 -31.03
C LEU A 1047 46.82 4.05 -30.07
N TRP A 1048 47.36 5.15 -30.60
CA TRP A 1048 47.64 6.33 -29.80
C TRP A 1048 46.36 7.06 -29.39
N ASN A 1049 45.39 7.19 -30.28
CA ASN A 1049 44.09 7.82 -29.97
C ASN A 1049 43.34 7.00 -28.90
N ASP A 1050 43.33 5.68 -29.02
CA ASP A 1050 42.71 4.77 -28.06
C ASP A 1050 43.37 4.86 -26.69
N TYR A 1051 44.70 5.00 -26.64
CA TYR A 1051 45.39 5.33 -25.38
C TYR A 1051 44.87 6.63 -24.77
N GLN A 1052 44.72 7.69 -25.56
CA GLN A 1052 44.16 8.95 -25.06
C GLN A 1052 42.72 8.76 -24.59
N ASN A 1053 41.91 7.99 -25.30
CA ASN A 1053 40.53 7.71 -24.94
C ASN A 1053 40.44 6.91 -23.63
N ILE A 1054 41.29 5.91 -23.40
CA ILE A 1054 41.36 5.19 -22.11
C ILE A 1054 41.65 6.17 -20.96
N ARG A 1055 42.47 7.20 -21.19
CA ARG A 1055 42.77 8.24 -20.18
C ARG A 1055 41.63 9.25 -20.01
N GLN A 1056 41.09 9.77 -21.11
CA GLN A 1056 40.26 10.97 -21.14
C GLN A 1056 38.76 10.68 -21.24
N VAL A 1057 38.38 9.59 -21.89
CA VAL A 1057 37.00 9.11 -21.99
C VAL A 1057 36.71 8.10 -20.89
N GLY A 1058 37.57 7.08 -20.74
CA GLY A 1058 37.43 6.07 -19.69
C GLY A 1058 37.86 6.51 -18.28
N GLY A 1059 38.54 7.66 -18.15
CA GLY A 1059 39.01 8.20 -16.87
C GLY A 1059 40.13 7.39 -16.19
N CYS A 1060 40.79 6.47 -16.90
CA CYS A 1060 41.73 5.55 -16.27
C CYS A 1060 43.07 6.22 -15.97
N SER A 1061 43.36 6.42 -14.67
CA SER A 1061 44.59 7.09 -14.20
C SER A 1061 45.86 6.24 -14.24
N LYS A 1062 45.73 4.90 -14.26
CA LYS A 1062 46.87 3.96 -14.21
C LYS A 1062 46.83 2.94 -15.34
N CYS A 1063 46.12 1.85 -15.15
CA CYS A 1063 45.88 0.84 -16.17
C CYS A 1063 44.45 0.91 -16.65
N GLY A 1064 44.22 0.36 -17.82
CA GLY A 1064 42.88 0.22 -18.33
C GLY A 1064 42.86 -0.39 -19.71
N SER A 1065 41.66 -0.71 -20.18
CA SER A 1065 41.43 -1.18 -21.54
C SER A 1065 40.26 -0.46 -22.18
N PHE A 1066 40.21 -0.48 -23.51
CA PHE A 1066 39.12 -0.01 -24.34
C PHE A 1066 38.73 -1.12 -25.31
N TYR A 1067 37.44 -1.46 -25.35
CA TYR A 1067 36.87 -2.39 -26.32
C TYR A 1067 36.29 -1.60 -27.49
N ARG A 1068 36.83 -1.83 -28.69
CA ARG A 1068 36.39 -1.18 -29.92
C ARG A 1068 35.24 -1.95 -30.56
N GLU A 1069 34.41 -1.24 -31.31
CA GLU A 1069 33.30 -1.83 -32.08
C GLU A 1069 33.76 -2.87 -33.12
N ASP A 1070 34.99 -2.74 -33.62
CA ASP A 1070 35.62 -3.68 -34.56
C ASP A 1070 36.05 -5.01 -33.91
N GLY A 1071 35.81 -5.18 -32.60
CA GLY A 1071 36.13 -6.39 -31.84
C GLY A 1071 37.50 -6.36 -31.18
N CYS A 1072 38.28 -5.28 -31.35
CA CYS A 1072 39.63 -5.17 -30.80
C CYS A 1072 39.68 -4.54 -29.42
N GLN A 1073 40.55 -5.06 -28.57
CA GLN A 1073 40.77 -4.54 -27.23
C GLN A 1073 42.14 -3.87 -27.15
N ILE A 1074 42.18 -2.62 -26.72
CA ILE A 1074 43.42 -1.92 -26.41
C ILE A 1074 43.63 -1.97 -24.91
N THR A 1075 44.84 -2.32 -24.46
CA THR A 1075 45.16 -2.50 -23.05
C THR A 1075 46.43 -1.74 -22.67
N ILE A 1076 46.32 -0.95 -21.60
CA ILE A 1076 47.41 -0.35 -20.86
C ILE A 1076 47.60 -1.18 -19.59
N ASP A 1077 48.70 -1.94 -19.50
CA ASP A 1077 48.98 -2.77 -18.32
C ASP A 1077 50.47 -2.81 -17.96
N TYR A 1078 50.75 -3.29 -16.75
CA TYR A 1078 52.09 -3.58 -16.28
C TYR A 1078 52.72 -4.72 -17.07
N VAL A 1079 53.97 -4.50 -17.49
CA VAL A 1079 54.79 -5.54 -18.12
C VAL A 1079 56.10 -5.72 -17.38
N TYR A 1080 56.52 -6.98 -17.27
CA TYR A 1080 57.80 -7.38 -16.72
C TYR A 1080 58.84 -7.45 -17.84
N GLN A 1081 60.05 -6.94 -17.59
CA GLN A 1081 61.17 -6.92 -18.56
C GLN A 1081 60.83 -6.24 -19.90
N CYS A 1082 60.40 -4.98 -19.85
CA CYS A 1082 60.28 -4.19 -21.07
C CYS A 1082 61.68 -3.77 -21.59
N ASP A 1083 62.01 -4.15 -22.83
CA ASP A 1083 63.34 -3.98 -23.45
C ASP A 1083 63.37 -2.95 -24.60
N ASN A 1084 62.32 -2.13 -24.78
CA ASN A 1084 62.25 -1.17 -25.90
C ASN A 1084 63.01 0.14 -25.63
N HIS A 1085 64.21 0.07 -25.05
CA HIS A 1085 65.08 1.23 -24.78
C HIS A 1085 65.95 1.67 -25.96
N GLY A 1086 65.67 1.18 -27.18
CA GLY A 1086 66.44 1.41 -28.40
C GLY A 1086 66.04 2.65 -29.18
#